data_AF-A0AAC9VTY3-F1
#
_entry.id   AF-A0AAC9VTY3-F1
#
_cell.length_a   1.000
_cell.length_b   1.000
_cell.length_c   1.000
_cell.angle_alpha   90.00
_cell.angle_beta   90.00
_cell.angle_gamma   90.00
#
_symmetry.space_group_name_H-M   'P 1'
#
loop_
_entity.id
_entity.type
_entity.pdbx_description
1 polymer ?
#
loop_
_entity_poly.entity_id
_entity_poly.type
_entity_poly.pdbx_seq_one_letter_code
_entity_poly.pdbx_strand_id
1 'polypeptide(L)'
;MHAETEQVIETPSDLTASWLAAVIGTGPIADFSVERIGTGQMSECYRIRLDYAEPGGGPESVVLKVAATDPVSRQTGLALGLYEREVRFYGDIAPRLGGPIAPCYHAAVDASTGVFDLLLGDAGPAVTGDEIAGATAEQARLGAVELGRLHGPLLGDVSLAEAPWLNREAPLNQAMIAPLYAGFVDRYGDQIAPEHRVVCERLVATFDGYLAQEAQAAEQGRVQGLVHGDYRLDNMLFGTAGADRALTVVDWQTVSWGPALTDLSYFLGCALPTEDRREHYDALLRAYHEALGPGAPLSLADVADGVRRQSFFGVMMAIVSSMLVERTDRGDQMFMTMLRRHCDHVLDTDALATLPAAVAPEPLQPSPEDELAHDPTAEPLWSESWYADFADTAQGLGGWFRLGLVANEQTAWVHVLLCGPDMPTVAVDAQVRLPADPWTVRTDEFELGHSAGTPLRSYRVDVRARGQAYSDPAALLRGESGTPVDMTMNLVWDTDGTPYKYGLTTRYEIPCTVSGTVSIDGTDYRLDAVPGQRDHSWGVRDWWSMDWIWSALHLDDGTHLHGVNIRIPGAPAFSIGYTQGADGRVTELQAVDSRESFADNGLPLDATVTLNPGEVTATVDVRGQAPVRLVAADGRVSHFPRVWATITTADGRNGVGWLEWNRNLGERTG
;
A
#
# COMPACT_ATOMS: atom_id res chain seq x y z
N MET A 1 10.47 49.23 -12.37
CA MET A 1 9.44 48.41 -11.70
C MET A 1 8.66 47.73 -12.81
N HIS A 2 9.32 46.88 -13.61
CA HIS A 2 9.61 45.45 -13.42
C HIS A 2 8.39 44.53 -13.64
N ALA A 3 7.75 44.68 -14.81
CA ALA A 3 6.79 43.68 -15.32
C ALA A 3 7.49 42.45 -15.94
N GLU A 4 8.81 42.53 -16.23
CA GLU A 4 9.58 41.44 -16.85
C GLU A 4 10.07 40.37 -15.85
N THR A 5 10.08 40.63 -14.54
CA THR A 5 10.60 39.70 -13.52
C THR A 5 9.51 38.85 -12.83
N GLU A 6 8.23 39.08 -13.15
CA GLU A 6 7.09 38.29 -12.62
C GLU A 6 6.79 37.04 -13.47
N GLN A 7 7.51 36.83 -14.58
CA GLN A 7 7.32 35.67 -15.45
C GLN A 7 7.91 34.40 -14.82
N VAL A 8 7.10 33.34 -14.79
CA VAL A 8 7.55 31.97 -14.48
C VAL A 8 8.20 31.37 -15.73
N ILE A 9 9.38 30.77 -15.58
CA ILE A 9 10.12 30.13 -16.66
C ILE A 9 9.66 28.68 -16.77
N GLU A 10 9.04 28.28 -17.89
CA GLU A 10 8.63 26.87 -18.07
C GLU A 10 9.78 26.04 -18.66
N THR A 11 10.58 26.64 -19.54
CA THR A 11 11.64 25.97 -20.27
C THR A 11 12.89 26.86 -20.42
N PRO A 12 14.07 26.28 -20.67
CA PRO A 12 15.27 27.08 -20.92
C PRO A 12 15.16 28.01 -22.14
N SER A 13 14.27 27.72 -23.10
CA SER A 13 14.02 28.59 -24.26
C SER A 13 13.29 29.88 -23.91
N ASP A 14 12.68 29.98 -22.74
CA ASP A 14 12.01 31.20 -22.27
C ASP A 14 13.00 32.22 -21.70
N LEU A 15 14.25 31.80 -21.44
CA LEU A 15 15.30 32.68 -20.93
C LEU A 15 15.74 33.73 -21.96
N THR A 16 15.99 34.94 -21.49
CA THR A 16 16.64 36.00 -22.27
C THR A 16 17.80 36.61 -21.48
N ALA A 17 18.82 37.12 -22.19
CA ALA A 17 19.98 37.75 -21.55
C ALA A 17 19.60 38.97 -20.70
N SER A 18 18.59 39.74 -21.13
CA SER A 18 18.06 40.87 -20.37
C SER A 18 17.35 40.44 -19.09
N TRP A 19 16.58 39.34 -19.14
CA TRP A 19 15.92 38.79 -17.97
C TRP A 19 16.95 38.27 -16.96
N LEU A 20 17.93 37.47 -17.41
CA LEU A 20 19.03 36.96 -16.56
C LEU A 20 19.79 38.11 -15.89
N ALA A 21 20.14 39.17 -16.63
CA ALA A 21 20.84 40.32 -16.06
C ALA A 21 20.00 41.04 -14.99
N ALA A 22 18.69 41.15 -15.22
CA ALA A 22 17.76 41.79 -14.29
C ALA A 22 17.57 41.00 -13.00
N VAL A 23 17.37 39.67 -13.07
CA VAL A 23 17.12 38.83 -11.87
C VAL A 23 18.39 38.56 -11.07
N ILE A 24 19.55 38.41 -11.73
CA ILE A 24 20.84 38.23 -11.03
C ILE A 24 21.33 39.57 -10.45
N GLY A 25 20.91 40.70 -11.03
CA GLY A 25 21.30 42.04 -10.58
C GLY A 25 22.68 42.46 -11.08
N THR A 26 23.01 42.12 -12.32
CA THR A 26 24.34 42.31 -12.93
C THR A 26 24.37 43.37 -14.02
N GLY A 27 25.56 43.66 -14.55
CA GLY A 27 25.71 44.38 -15.82
C GLY A 27 25.14 43.60 -17.02
N PRO A 28 25.12 44.19 -18.22
CA PRO A 28 24.56 43.55 -19.41
C PRO A 28 25.23 42.21 -19.74
N ILE A 29 24.40 41.18 -19.91
CA ILE A 29 24.82 39.87 -20.43
C ILE A 29 24.71 39.95 -21.96
N ALA A 30 25.82 39.63 -22.64
CA ALA A 30 25.90 39.66 -24.11
C ALA A 30 25.28 38.40 -24.73
N ASP A 31 25.56 37.24 -24.13
CA ASP A 31 25.02 35.94 -24.55
C ASP A 31 25.05 34.94 -23.38
N PHE A 32 24.41 33.79 -23.55
CA PHE A 32 24.50 32.69 -22.60
C PHE A 32 24.39 31.33 -23.30
N SER A 33 24.91 30.29 -22.66
CA SER A 33 24.75 28.91 -23.13
C SER A 33 24.09 28.02 -22.08
N VAL A 34 23.32 27.05 -22.54
CA VAL A 34 22.52 26.14 -21.71
C VAL A 34 23.05 24.72 -21.83
N GLU A 35 23.28 24.07 -20.69
CA GLU A 35 23.71 22.67 -20.61
C GLU A 35 22.80 21.93 -19.61
N ARG A 36 22.12 20.86 -20.05
CA ARG A 36 21.32 20.02 -19.14
C ARG A 36 22.25 19.28 -18.18
N ILE A 37 21.94 19.33 -16.89
CA ILE A 37 22.71 18.69 -15.83
C ILE A 37 21.80 17.89 -14.90
N GLY A 38 22.37 16.90 -14.20
CA GLY A 38 21.63 16.04 -13.30
C GLY A 38 20.74 14.99 -14.00
N THR A 39 20.13 14.14 -13.19
CA THR A 39 19.30 12.99 -13.64
C THR A 39 17.92 12.97 -12.98
N GLY A 40 17.46 14.14 -12.49
CA GLY A 40 16.19 14.28 -11.78
C GLY A 40 15.00 13.78 -12.60
N GLN A 41 14.10 13.03 -11.95
CA GLN A 41 12.89 12.48 -12.57
C GLN A 41 11.71 13.46 -12.46
N MET A 42 11.63 14.23 -11.37
CA MET A 42 10.50 15.13 -11.07
C MET A 42 10.74 16.59 -11.52
N SER A 43 11.98 16.96 -11.81
CA SER A 43 12.39 18.29 -12.25
C SER A 43 13.65 18.19 -13.12
N GLU A 44 13.86 19.20 -13.96
CA GLU A 44 15.04 19.29 -14.83
C GLU A 44 15.94 20.43 -14.39
N CYS A 45 17.25 20.19 -14.41
CA CYS A 45 18.26 21.19 -14.08
C CYS A 45 19.11 21.53 -15.30
N TYR A 46 19.41 22.82 -15.46
CA TYR A 46 20.19 23.36 -16.57
C TYR A 46 21.24 24.33 -16.03
N ARG A 47 22.51 24.07 -16.35
CA ARG A 47 23.58 25.05 -16.13
C ARG A 47 23.53 26.09 -17.23
N ILE A 48 23.47 27.35 -16.83
CA ILE A 48 23.49 28.52 -17.71
C ILE A 48 24.85 29.20 -17.53
N ARG A 49 25.71 29.15 -18.55
CA ARG A 49 26.98 29.90 -18.56
C ARG A 49 26.74 31.29 -19.13
N LEU A 50 27.27 32.32 -18.47
CA LEU A 50 26.98 33.72 -18.76
C LEU A 50 28.19 34.42 -19.40
N ASP A 51 27.99 35.00 -20.57
CA ASP A 51 28.99 35.82 -21.25
C ASP A 51 28.65 37.31 -21.06
N TYR A 52 29.38 37.99 -20.17
CA TYR A 52 29.15 39.40 -19.87
C TYR A 52 29.75 40.32 -20.93
N ALA A 53 29.05 41.43 -21.22
CA ALA A 53 29.55 42.45 -22.13
C ALA A 53 30.80 43.19 -21.60
N GLU A 54 30.98 43.22 -20.26
CA GLU A 54 32.14 43.79 -19.57
C GLU A 54 32.72 42.78 -18.56
N PRO A 55 34.05 42.76 -18.35
CA PRO A 55 34.68 41.87 -17.36
C PRO A 55 34.19 42.15 -15.93
N GLY A 56 34.03 41.09 -15.12
CA GLY A 56 33.62 41.19 -13.71
C GLY A 56 32.12 41.43 -13.50
N GLY A 57 31.29 41.03 -14.47
CA GLY A 57 29.86 41.31 -14.48
C GLY A 57 29.00 40.53 -13.47
N GLY A 58 29.49 39.44 -12.88
CA GLY A 58 28.72 38.59 -11.97
C GLY A 58 29.22 37.14 -11.94
N PRO A 59 28.38 36.16 -11.52
CA PRO A 59 28.74 34.74 -11.53
C PRO A 59 29.01 34.20 -12.94
N GLU A 60 30.00 33.32 -13.11
CA GLU A 60 30.30 32.71 -14.41
C GLU A 60 29.16 31.80 -14.91
N SER A 61 28.43 31.18 -13.97
CA SER A 61 27.27 30.35 -14.27
C SER A 61 26.23 30.36 -13.15
N VAL A 62 24.99 30.05 -13.53
CA VAL A 62 23.85 29.80 -12.64
C VAL A 62 23.17 28.48 -13.04
N VAL A 63 22.32 27.95 -12.17
CA VAL A 63 21.52 26.75 -12.42
C VAL A 63 20.06 27.13 -12.47
N LEU A 64 19.40 26.85 -13.59
CA LEU A 64 17.96 26.89 -13.73
C LEU A 64 17.39 25.51 -13.39
N LYS A 65 16.48 25.43 -12.43
CA LYS A 65 15.65 24.23 -12.16
C LYS A 65 14.21 24.55 -12.57
N VAL A 66 13.60 23.67 -13.36
CA VAL A 66 12.21 23.79 -13.83
C VAL A 66 11.47 22.47 -13.64
N ALA A 67 10.14 22.50 -13.72
CA ALA A 67 9.31 21.30 -13.70
C ALA A 67 9.70 20.30 -14.81
N ALA A 68 9.43 19.01 -14.58
CA ALA A 68 9.64 17.99 -15.60
C ALA A 68 8.80 18.28 -16.86
N THR A 69 9.38 18.01 -18.04
CA THR A 69 8.68 18.11 -19.32
C THR A 69 7.62 17.01 -19.50
N ASP A 70 7.79 15.88 -18.81
CA ASP A 70 6.81 14.79 -18.76
C ASP A 70 5.57 15.21 -17.94
N PRO A 71 4.36 15.23 -18.53
CA PRO A 71 3.14 15.69 -17.85
C PRO A 71 2.76 14.88 -16.62
N VAL A 72 3.06 13.58 -16.59
CA VAL A 72 2.73 12.70 -15.46
C VAL A 72 3.63 13.02 -14.26
N SER A 73 4.94 13.11 -14.49
CA SER A 73 5.93 13.52 -13.50
C SER A 73 5.62 14.90 -12.93
N ARG A 74 5.25 15.85 -13.80
CA ARG A 74 4.82 17.19 -13.41
C ARG A 74 3.58 17.18 -12.54
N GLN A 75 2.55 16.42 -12.92
CA GLN A 75 1.31 16.33 -12.16
C GLN A 75 1.53 15.67 -10.79
N THR A 76 2.38 14.64 -10.73
CA THR A 76 2.76 13.97 -9.47
C THR A 76 3.49 14.94 -8.54
N GLY A 77 4.48 15.68 -9.04
CA GLY A 77 5.21 16.68 -8.25
C GLY A 77 4.30 17.77 -7.68
N LEU A 78 3.32 18.24 -8.47
CA LEU A 78 2.29 19.18 -8.03
C LEU A 78 1.37 18.58 -6.95
N ALA A 79 0.85 17.36 -7.18
CA ALA A 79 -0.04 16.68 -6.25
C ALA A 79 0.63 16.45 -4.89
N LEU A 80 1.92 16.11 -4.90
CA LEU A 80 2.74 15.94 -3.69
C LEU A 80 3.23 17.27 -3.07
N GLY A 81 3.04 18.40 -3.76
CA GLY A 81 3.45 19.73 -3.28
C GLY A 81 4.95 20.01 -3.34
N LEU A 82 5.71 19.21 -4.07
CA LEU A 82 7.19 19.27 -4.12
C LEU A 82 7.69 20.63 -4.64
N TYR A 83 7.05 21.16 -5.68
CA TYR A 83 7.45 22.41 -6.32
C TYR A 83 7.18 23.63 -5.44
N GLU A 84 6.00 23.70 -4.83
CA GLU A 84 5.64 24.79 -3.91
C GLU A 84 6.60 24.82 -2.71
N ARG A 85 6.94 23.65 -2.16
CA ARG A 85 7.88 23.53 -1.03
C ARG A 85 9.25 24.09 -1.34
N GLU A 86 9.84 23.68 -2.46
CA GLU A 86 11.20 24.12 -2.80
C GLU A 86 11.24 25.63 -3.10
N VAL A 87 10.27 26.15 -3.86
CA VAL A 87 10.16 27.57 -4.17
C VAL A 87 9.99 28.42 -2.92
N ARG A 88 9.09 28.02 -2.01
CA ARG A 88 8.88 28.74 -0.75
C ARG A 88 10.04 28.58 0.22
N PHE A 89 10.76 27.46 0.21
CA PHE A 89 12.00 27.36 0.98
C PHE A 89 13.01 28.43 0.54
N TYR A 90 13.28 28.53 -0.77
CA TYR A 90 14.22 29.52 -1.28
C TYR A 90 13.73 30.96 -1.17
N GLY A 91 12.42 31.20 -1.26
CA GLY A 91 11.82 32.53 -1.13
C GLY A 91 11.65 33.02 0.31
N ASP A 92 11.15 32.16 1.20
CA ASP A 92 10.67 32.56 2.53
C ASP A 92 11.64 32.18 3.67
N ILE A 93 12.41 31.08 3.52
CA ILE A 93 13.25 30.52 4.60
C ILE A 93 14.74 30.79 4.34
N ALA A 94 15.27 30.36 3.20
CA ALA A 94 16.69 30.45 2.85
C ALA A 94 17.30 31.86 3.03
N PRO A 95 16.60 32.99 2.74
CA PRO A 95 17.19 34.32 2.92
C PRO A 95 17.52 34.68 4.37
N ARG A 96 16.94 33.95 5.34
CA ARG A 96 17.21 34.12 6.78
C ARG A 96 18.34 33.20 7.27
N LEU A 97 18.84 32.32 6.41
CA LEU A 97 19.83 31.29 6.75
C LEU A 97 21.18 31.56 6.08
N GLY A 98 22.23 31.12 6.76
CA GLY A 98 23.54 30.90 6.15
C GLY A 98 23.80 29.40 5.99
N GLY A 99 25.02 29.04 5.60
CA GLY A 99 25.46 27.64 5.54
C GLY A 99 25.47 27.10 4.10
N PRO A 100 25.13 25.82 3.89
CA PRO A 100 25.39 25.13 2.63
C PRO A 100 24.28 25.37 1.57
N ILE A 101 23.62 26.53 1.56
CA ILE A 101 22.51 26.81 0.63
C ILE A 101 23.02 27.61 -0.57
N ALA A 102 22.62 27.23 -1.78
CA ALA A 102 22.91 28.01 -2.98
C ALA A 102 22.20 29.38 -2.94
N PRO A 103 22.86 30.48 -3.36
CA PRO A 103 22.18 31.76 -3.57
C PRO A 103 20.99 31.59 -4.51
N CYS A 104 19.85 32.18 -4.18
CA CYS A 104 18.67 32.17 -5.03
C CYS A 104 18.51 33.56 -5.66
N TYR A 105 18.51 33.61 -7.00
CA TYR A 105 18.31 34.83 -7.78
C TYR A 105 16.85 35.02 -8.18
N HIS A 106 16.12 33.91 -8.37
CA HIS A 106 14.71 33.93 -8.71
C HIS A 106 14.04 32.63 -8.27
N ALA A 107 12.80 32.74 -7.79
CA ALA A 107 11.98 31.62 -7.37
C ALA A 107 10.51 31.95 -7.67
N ALA A 108 9.85 31.15 -8.51
CA ALA A 108 8.45 31.34 -8.84
C ALA A 108 7.73 30.01 -9.05
N VAL A 109 6.44 29.99 -8.72
CA VAL A 109 5.55 28.85 -8.92
C VAL A 109 4.16 29.34 -9.33
N ASP A 110 3.61 28.74 -10.36
CA ASP A 110 2.20 28.81 -10.70
C ASP A 110 1.50 27.55 -10.22
N ALA A 111 0.87 27.65 -9.05
CA ALA A 111 0.17 26.54 -8.41
C ALA A 111 -1.05 26.04 -9.23
N SER A 112 -1.55 26.80 -10.21
CA SER A 112 -2.68 26.38 -11.05
C SER A 112 -2.27 25.47 -12.20
N THR A 113 -1.04 25.63 -12.69
CA THR A 113 -0.50 24.88 -13.84
C THR A 113 0.59 23.89 -13.45
N GLY A 114 1.17 24.02 -12.25
CA GLY A 114 2.30 23.21 -11.78
C GLY A 114 3.63 23.60 -12.42
N VAL A 115 3.68 24.73 -13.12
CA VAL A 115 4.92 25.31 -13.63
C VAL A 115 5.65 26.00 -12.48
N PHE A 116 6.94 25.77 -12.36
CA PHE A 116 7.80 26.48 -11.41
C PHE A 116 9.19 26.64 -11.97
N ASP A 117 9.91 27.63 -11.47
CA ASP A 117 11.32 27.80 -11.71
C ASP A 117 12.10 28.30 -10.49
N LEU A 118 13.36 27.88 -10.45
CA LEU A 118 14.37 28.36 -9.52
C LEU A 118 15.63 28.71 -10.31
N LEU A 119 16.13 29.93 -10.13
CA LEU A 119 17.45 30.33 -10.63
C LEU A 119 18.42 30.43 -9.45
N LEU A 120 19.33 29.46 -9.36
CA LEU A 120 20.24 29.28 -8.23
C LEU A 120 21.69 29.54 -8.64
N GLY A 121 22.53 29.94 -7.69
CA GLY A 121 23.97 30.03 -7.88
C GLY A 121 24.57 28.64 -8.12
N ASP A 122 25.43 28.52 -9.14
CA ASP A 122 26.16 27.29 -9.39
C ASP A 122 27.09 26.98 -8.20
N ALA A 123 27.27 25.70 -7.90
CA ALA A 123 28.18 25.24 -6.86
C ALA A 123 29.59 24.95 -7.39
N GLY A 124 29.78 25.02 -8.72
CA GLY A 124 31.05 24.78 -9.37
C GLY A 124 32.18 25.70 -8.88
N PRO A 125 33.43 25.21 -8.78
CA PRO A 125 33.86 23.82 -9.00
C PRO A 125 33.59 22.91 -7.77
N ALA A 126 32.68 21.93 -7.89
CA ALA A 126 32.33 20.99 -6.83
C ALA A 126 32.13 19.56 -7.36
N VAL A 127 32.19 18.58 -6.46
CA VAL A 127 31.98 17.16 -6.74
C VAL A 127 30.82 16.64 -5.90
N THR A 128 29.87 15.96 -6.55
CA THR A 128 28.74 15.31 -5.87
C THR A 128 29.24 14.17 -4.98
N GLY A 129 28.64 14.02 -3.79
CA GLY A 129 28.84 12.82 -2.98
C GLY A 129 28.36 11.55 -3.71
N ASP A 130 28.81 10.39 -3.24
CA ASP A 130 28.38 9.09 -3.77
C ASP A 130 27.84 8.25 -2.62
N GLU A 131 26.51 8.08 -2.60
CA GLU A 131 25.82 7.33 -1.55
C GLU A 131 26.33 5.88 -1.42
N ILE A 132 26.68 5.25 -2.55
CA ILE A 132 27.13 3.86 -2.59
C ILE A 132 28.55 3.76 -2.02
N ALA A 133 29.47 4.60 -2.50
CA ALA A 133 30.86 4.60 -2.03
C ALA A 133 30.95 5.04 -0.55
N GLY A 134 30.12 6.00 -0.15
CA GLY A 134 30.19 6.65 1.15
C GLY A 134 31.18 7.83 1.17
N ALA A 135 31.02 8.70 2.14
CA ALA A 135 31.84 9.87 2.36
C ALA A 135 33.17 9.51 3.02
N THR A 136 34.15 10.40 2.87
CA THR A 136 35.32 10.43 3.77
C THR A 136 34.93 10.98 5.14
N ALA A 137 35.73 10.70 6.18
CA ALA A 137 35.51 11.25 7.52
C ALA A 137 35.44 12.79 7.54
N GLU A 138 36.24 13.49 6.72
CA GLU A 138 36.20 14.96 6.64
C GLU A 138 34.93 15.47 5.94
N GLN A 139 34.47 14.80 4.88
CA GLN A 139 33.18 15.12 4.25
C GLN A 139 32.01 14.87 5.20
N ALA A 140 32.03 13.77 5.96
CA ALA A 140 31.02 13.47 6.96
C ALA A 140 30.98 14.51 8.07
N ARG A 141 32.15 14.93 8.58
CA ARG A 141 32.27 16.00 9.56
C ARG A 141 31.76 17.32 9.01
N LEU A 142 32.11 17.67 7.77
CA LEU A 142 31.63 18.88 7.12
C LEU A 142 30.11 18.88 6.97
N GLY A 143 29.50 17.77 6.51
CA GLY A 143 28.05 17.63 6.41
C GLY A 143 27.36 17.81 7.77
N ALA A 144 27.83 17.14 8.81
CA ALA A 144 27.28 17.29 10.17
C ALA A 144 27.40 18.74 10.70
N VAL A 145 28.53 19.42 10.46
CA VAL A 145 28.73 20.81 10.90
C VAL A 145 27.81 21.77 10.14
N GLU A 146 27.72 21.65 8.82
CA GLU A 146 26.86 22.52 8.02
C GLU A 146 25.37 22.30 8.29
N LEU A 147 24.96 21.05 8.57
CA LEU A 147 23.60 20.76 9.06
C LEU A 147 23.34 21.42 10.42
N GLY A 148 24.31 21.39 11.33
CA GLY A 148 24.18 22.06 12.64
C GLY A 148 24.01 23.58 12.49
N ARG A 149 24.78 24.21 11.59
CA ARG A 149 24.66 25.64 11.29
C ARG A 149 23.31 26.01 10.68
N LEU A 150 22.77 25.13 9.85
CA LEU A 150 21.46 25.27 9.25
C LEU A 150 20.34 25.17 10.31
N HIS A 151 20.41 24.17 11.20
CA HIS A 151 19.36 23.93 12.19
C HIS A 151 19.38 24.95 13.33
N GLY A 152 20.56 25.40 13.76
CA GLY A 152 20.74 26.30 14.91
C GLY A 152 19.76 27.49 14.97
N PRO A 153 19.63 28.31 13.92
CA PRO A 153 18.73 29.46 13.90
C PRO A 153 17.23 29.14 13.90
N LEU A 154 16.83 27.93 13.52
CA LEU A 154 15.42 27.54 13.32
C LEU A 154 14.89 26.55 14.36
N LEU A 155 15.76 25.99 15.20
CA LEU A 155 15.37 25.03 16.24
C LEU A 155 14.29 25.61 17.16
N GLY A 156 13.10 24.98 17.15
CA GLY A 156 11.97 25.39 17.97
C GLY A 156 11.26 26.68 17.53
N ASP A 157 11.53 27.21 16.32
CA ASP A 157 10.78 28.35 15.76
C ASP A 157 9.37 27.90 15.33
N VAL A 158 8.42 27.95 16.27
CA VAL A 158 7.03 27.55 16.06
C VAL A 158 6.30 28.35 14.98
N SER A 159 6.83 29.49 14.52
CA SER A 159 6.21 30.26 13.44
C SER A 159 6.20 29.53 12.10
N LEU A 160 7.15 28.60 11.89
CA LEU A 160 7.18 27.74 10.71
C LEU A 160 6.26 26.52 10.84
N ALA A 161 5.91 26.12 12.07
CA ALA A 161 5.01 24.99 12.31
C ALA A 161 3.57 25.24 11.82
N GLU A 162 3.16 26.51 11.67
CA GLU A 162 1.81 26.86 11.23
C GLU A 162 1.69 27.02 9.70
N ALA A 163 2.78 26.87 8.94
CA ALA A 163 2.79 27.06 7.50
C ALA A 163 2.17 25.84 6.75
N PRO A 164 0.98 25.96 6.13
CA PRO A 164 0.29 24.81 5.53
C PRO A 164 1.02 24.22 4.31
N TRP A 165 1.86 25.02 3.64
CA TRP A 165 2.68 24.57 2.52
C TRP A 165 3.86 23.69 2.98
N LEU A 166 4.33 23.87 4.22
CA LEU A 166 5.44 23.14 4.81
C LEU A 166 4.95 21.84 5.46
N ASN A 167 3.80 21.89 6.13
CA ASN A 167 3.22 20.77 6.88
C ASN A 167 2.02 20.16 6.15
N ARG A 168 2.28 19.09 5.41
CA ARG A 168 1.24 18.23 4.82
C ARG A 168 1.34 16.84 5.42
N GLU A 169 0.21 16.26 5.77
CA GLU A 169 0.14 14.88 6.25
C GLU A 169 0.61 13.94 5.13
N ALA A 170 1.62 13.13 5.42
CA ALA A 170 1.97 12.01 4.56
C ALA A 170 0.98 10.87 4.88
N PRO A 171 0.34 10.24 3.88
CA PRO A 171 -0.67 9.21 4.12
C PRO A 171 -0.09 7.89 4.65
N LEU A 172 1.23 7.80 4.85
CA LEU A 172 1.90 6.54 5.20
C LEU A 172 1.54 6.11 6.63
N ASN A 173 0.89 4.96 6.74
CA ASN A 173 0.54 4.28 7.98
C ASN A 173 0.94 2.80 7.89
N GLN A 174 0.67 2.03 8.95
CA GLN A 174 1.00 0.61 9.02
C GLN A 174 0.33 -0.20 7.90
N ALA A 175 -0.93 0.10 7.58
CA ALA A 175 -1.67 -0.56 6.51
C ALA A 175 -1.07 -0.33 5.12
N MET A 176 -0.36 0.79 4.91
CA MET A 176 0.35 1.09 3.66
C MET A 176 1.79 0.55 3.65
N ILE A 177 2.54 0.66 4.75
CA ILE A 177 3.94 0.21 4.77
C ILE A 177 4.07 -1.32 4.78
N ALA A 178 3.09 -2.05 5.36
CA ALA A 178 3.10 -3.50 5.39
C ALA A 178 3.11 -4.15 3.98
N PRO A 179 2.20 -3.82 3.05
CA PRO A 179 2.26 -4.36 1.69
C PRO A 179 3.48 -3.87 0.90
N LEU A 180 3.96 -2.64 1.13
CA LEU A 180 5.21 -2.16 0.52
C LEU A 180 6.41 -2.99 0.99
N TYR A 181 6.47 -3.33 2.28
CA TYR A 181 7.50 -4.19 2.83
C TYR A 181 7.41 -5.62 2.30
N ALA A 182 6.20 -6.17 2.13
CA ALA A 182 6.01 -7.48 1.51
C ALA A 182 6.58 -7.49 0.08
N GLY A 183 6.23 -6.50 -0.75
CA GLY A 183 6.81 -6.35 -2.09
C GLY A 183 8.33 -6.12 -2.09
N PHE A 184 8.85 -5.42 -1.07
CA PHE A 184 10.28 -5.24 -0.88
C PHE A 184 11.00 -6.57 -0.59
N VAL A 185 10.44 -7.39 0.29
CA VAL A 185 10.94 -8.73 0.62
C VAL A 185 10.86 -9.66 -0.58
N ASP A 186 9.78 -9.62 -1.36
CA ASP A 186 9.67 -10.42 -2.59
C ASP A 186 10.76 -10.06 -3.60
N ARG A 187 11.09 -8.77 -3.68
CA ARG A 187 12.09 -8.26 -4.63
C ARG A 187 13.54 -8.49 -4.18
N TYR A 188 13.82 -8.31 -2.90
CA TYR A 188 15.19 -8.23 -2.38
C TYR A 188 15.49 -9.19 -1.23
N GLY A 189 14.55 -10.04 -0.83
CA GLY A 189 14.61 -10.85 0.39
C GLY A 189 15.91 -11.64 0.56
N ASP A 190 16.43 -12.23 -0.52
CA ASP A 190 17.69 -12.99 -0.52
C ASP A 190 18.93 -12.14 -0.23
N GLN A 191 18.83 -10.81 -0.37
CA GLN A 191 19.90 -9.84 -0.12
C GLN A 191 19.79 -9.18 1.26
N ILE A 192 18.72 -9.45 2.02
CA ILE A 192 18.51 -8.88 3.36
C ILE A 192 19.12 -9.82 4.41
N ALA A 193 20.03 -9.32 5.23
CA ALA A 193 20.58 -10.11 6.33
C ALA A 193 19.49 -10.40 7.39
N PRO A 194 19.53 -11.56 8.08
CA PRO A 194 18.51 -11.93 9.06
C PRO A 194 18.26 -10.87 10.15
N GLU A 195 19.31 -10.24 10.66
CA GLU A 195 19.25 -9.17 11.66
C GLU A 195 18.59 -7.89 11.11
N HIS A 196 18.79 -7.57 9.83
CA HIS A 196 18.14 -6.42 9.19
C HIS A 196 16.67 -6.71 8.91
N ARG A 197 16.34 -7.97 8.57
CA ARG A 197 14.95 -8.41 8.43
C ARG A 197 14.17 -8.22 9.73
N VAL A 198 14.76 -8.55 10.88
CA VAL A 198 14.16 -8.31 12.20
C VAL A 198 13.90 -6.83 12.43
N VAL A 199 14.83 -5.95 12.04
CA VAL A 199 14.63 -4.48 12.13
C VAL A 199 13.43 -4.04 11.29
N CYS A 200 13.36 -4.46 10.02
CA CYS A 200 12.26 -4.09 9.13
C CYS A 200 10.91 -4.62 9.64
N GLU A 201 10.83 -5.90 10.00
CA GLU A 201 9.61 -6.52 10.52
C GLU A 201 9.14 -5.84 11.81
N ARG A 202 10.06 -5.49 12.72
CA ARG A 202 9.69 -4.82 13.96
C ARG A 202 9.20 -3.40 13.71
N LEU A 203 9.85 -2.65 12.83
CA LEU A 203 9.40 -1.32 12.43
C LEU A 203 7.99 -1.39 11.82
N VAL A 204 7.80 -2.25 10.81
CA VAL A 204 6.52 -2.42 10.11
C VAL A 204 5.40 -2.84 11.08
N ALA A 205 5.66 -3.80 11.96
CA ALA A 205 4.66 -4.28 12.92
C ALA A 205 4.27 -3.25 14.00
N THR A 206 5.06 -2.20 14.19
CA THR A 206 4.84 -1.17 15.23
C THR A 206 4.64 0.22 14.64
N PHE A 207 4.49 0.34 13.31
CA PHE A 207 4.67 1.60 12.60
C PHE A 207 3.71 2.69 13.08
N ASP A 208 2.42 2.37 13.24
CA ASP A 208 1.43 3.34 13.75
C ASP A 208 1.72 3.73 15.20
N GLY A 209 2.15 2.77 16.02
CA GLY A 209 2.56 3.03 17.41
C GLY A 209 3.79 3.93 17.49
N TYR A 210 4.77 3.74 16.59
CA TYR A 210 5.95 4.60 16.46
C TYR A 210 5.55 6.03 16.07
N LEU A 211 4.70 6.19 15.04
CA LEU A 211 4.21 7.51 14.63
C LEU A 211 3.43 8.21 15.75
N ALA A 212 2.55 7.50 16.45
CA ALA A 212 1.80 8.02 17.58
C ALA A 212 2.72 8.47 18.73
N GLN A 213 3.77 7.71 19.02
CA GLN A 213 4.76 8.06 20.05
C GLN A 213 5.54 9.33 19.68
N GLU A 214 5.92 9.50 18.41
CA GLU A 214 6.62 10.70 17.97
C GLU A 214 5.70 11.93 17.95
N ALA A 215 4.44 11.77 17.52
CA ALA A 215 3.43 12.84 17.60
C ALA A 215 3.17 13.26 19.05
N GLN A 216 2.96 12.31 19.96
CA GLN A 216 2.77 12.59 21.39
C GLN A 216 3.99 13.29 22.00
N ALA A 217 5.20 12.90 21.61
CA ALA A 217 6.41 13.56 22.10
C ALA A 217 6.54 15.00 21.60
N ALA A 218 6.13 15.29 20.36
CA ALA A 218 6.07 16.65 19.85
C ALA A 218 5.10 17.52 20.68
N GLU A 219 3.91 17.00 21.01
CA GLU A 219 2.94 17.68 21.89
C GLU A 219 3.50 17.92 23.30
N GLN A 220 4.34 17.01 23.80
CA GLN A 220 5.02 17.13 25.10
C GLN A 220 6.24 18.07 25.07
N GLY A 221 6.49 18.76 23.96
CA GLY A 221 7.53 19.77 23.84
C GLY A 221 8.88 19.24 23.37
N ARG A 222 8.95 18.04 22.76
CA ARG A 222 10.17 17.60 22.08
C ARG A 222 10.49 18.57 20.95
N VAL A 223 11.75 18.99 20.87
CA VAL A 223 12.22 20.01 19.93
C VAL A 223 11.95 19.58 18.49
N GLN A 224 11.17 20.41 17.79
CA GLN A 224 10.91 20.32 16.36
C GLN A 224 11.79 21.35 15.61
N GLY A 225 11.98 21.14 14.32
CA GLY A 225 12.77 22.02 13.48
C GLY A 225 12.53 21.79 11.99
N LEU A 226 13.27 22.54 11.17
CA LEU A 226 13.31 22.33 9.74
C LEU A 226 13.96 20.97 9.44
N VAL A 227 13.33 20.20 8.56
CA VAL A 227 13.84 18.90 8.08
C VAL A 227 13.91 18.98 6.56
N HIS A 228 15.11 18.82 6.01
CA HIS A 228 15.36 18.67 4.58
C HIS A 228 14.62 17.45 4.02
N GLY A 229 14.64 16.32 4.73
CA GLY A 229 13.87 15.10 4.41
C GLY A 229 14.57 14.16 3.44
N ASP A 230 15.55 14.66 2.68
CA ASP A 230 16.47 13.85 1.86
C ASP A 230 17.95 14.29 1.99
N TYR A 231 18.42 14.52 3.24
CA TYR A 231 19.78 15.00 3.53
C TYR A 231 20.84 13.90 3.39
N ARG A 232 21.20 13.56 2.15
CA ARG A 232 22.11 12.45 1.79
C ARG A 232 23.18 12.87 0.77
N LEU A 233 24.19 12.03 0.54
CA LEU A 233 25.39 12.39 -0.21
C LEU A 233 25.14 12.76 -1.67
N ASP A 234 24.19 12.11 -2.33
CA ASP A 234 23.83 12.43 -3.72
C ASP A 234 23.25 13.85 -3.86
N ASN A 235 22.75 14.44 -2.77
CA ASN A 235 22.26 15.82 -2.68
C ASN A 235 23.31 16.80 -2.13
N MET A 236 24.56 16.37 -1.98
CA MET A 236 25.67 17.15 -1.44
C MET A 236 26.75 17.41 -2.48
N LEU A 237 27.01 18.68 -2.77
CA LEU A 237 28.06 19.14 -3.69
C LEU A 237 29.24 19.67 -2.87
N PHE A 238 30.31 18.89 -2.78
CA PHE A 238 31.52 19.23 -2.03
C PHE A 238 32.43 20.14 -2.86
N GLY A 239 32.69 21.35 -2.35
CA GLY A 239 33.52 22.34 -3.01
C GLY A 239 34.97 21.87 -3.17
N THR A 240 35.55 22.14 -4.33
CA THR A 240 36.96 21.88 -4.62
C THR A 240 37.75 23.19 -4.66
N ALA A 241 39.04 23.13 -4.99
CA ALA A 241 39.89 24.32 -5.02
C ALA A 241 39.30 25.40 -5.96
N GLY A 242 39.01 26.58 -5.41
CA GLY A 242 38.37 27.69 -6.12
C GLY A 242 36.85 27.77 -5.96
N ALA A 243 36.22 26.85 -5.22
CA ALA A 243 34.80 26.93 -4.89
C ALA A 243 34.51 28.01 -3.84
N ASP A 244 33.39 28.72 -4.02
CA ASP A 244 32.92 29.74 -3.08
C ASP A 244 32.38 29.14 -1.77
N ARG A 245 31.97 27.88 -1.80
CA ARG A 245 31.38 27.15 -0.67
C ARG A 245 32.06 25.80 -0.49
N ALA A 246 32.31 25.41 0.75
CA ALA A 246 32.86 24.09 1.07
C ALA A 246 31.85 22.96 0.81
N LEU A 247 30.56 23.24 0.99
CA LEU A 247 29.45 22.33 0.73
C LEU A 247 28.26 23.14 0.21
N THR A 248 27.57 22.61 -0.80
CA THR A 248 26.22 23.06 -1.20
C THR A 248 25.27 21.87 -1.13
N VAL A 249 24.17 22.01 -0.40
CA VAL A 249 23.08 21.06 -0.27
C VAL A 249 21.95 21.49 -1.19
N VAL A 250 21.49 20.58 -2.03
CA VAL A 250 20.47 20.82 -3.05
C VAL A 250 19.26 19.92 -2.83
N ASP A 251 18.19 20.18 -3.59
CA ASP A 251 16.97 19.39 -3.62
C ASP A 251 16.09 19.50 -2.37
N TRP A 252 15.64 20.72 -2.08
CA TRP A 252 14.81 21.06 -0.92
C TRP A 252 13.31 20.75 -1.10
N GLN A 253 12.96 19.91 -2.07
CA GLN A 253 11.57 19.59 -2.41
C GLN A 253 10.83 18.76 -1.34
N THR A 254 11.56 18.07 -0.48
CA THR A 254 11.03 17.28 0.65
C THR A 254 11.02 18.05 1.98
N VAL A 255 11.33 19.35 1.95
CA VAL A 255 11.42 20.16 3.16
C VAL A 255 10.11 20.16 3.94
N SER A 256 10.22 20.04 5.25
CA SER A 256 9.10 19.93 6.18
C SER A 256 9.46 20.48 7.56
N TRP A 257 8.46 20.55 8.44
CA TRP A 257 8.67 20.79 9.86
C TRP A 257 8.40 19.49 10.64
N GLY A 258 9.35 19.06 11.46
CA GLY A 258 9.23 17.79 12.18
C GLY A 258 10.34 17.58 13.20
N PRO A 259 10.60 16.33 13.62
CA PRO A 259 11.64 16.02 14.59
C PRO A 259 13.00 16.54 14.12
N ALA A 260 13.60 17.47 14.88
CA ALA A 260 14.72 18.28 14.39
C ALA A 260 16.00 17.48 14.04
N LEU A 261 16.08 16.21 14.44
CA LEU A 261 17.25 15.34 14.26
C LEU A 261 17.05 14.26 13.19
N THR A 262 15.94 14.29 12.45
CA THR A 262 15.68 13.35 11.36
C THR A 262 16.79 13.38 10.32
N ASP A 263 17.19 14.56 9.83
CA ASP A 263 18.27 14.67 8.83
C ASP A 263 19.63 14.21 9.35
N LEU A 264 19.98 14.53 10.60
CA LEU A 264 21.24 14.07 11.18
C LEU A 264 21.25 12.55 11.31
N SER A 265 20.13 11.96 11.73
CA SER A 265 20.01 10.52 11.85
C SER A 265 20.07 9.83 10.49
N TYR A 266 19.34 10.34 9.51
CA TYR A 266 19.36 9.85 8.14
C TYR A 266 20.76 9.93 7.53
N PHE A 267 21.43 11.08 7.68
CA PHE A 267 22.80 11.27 7.21
C PHE A 267 23.77 10.28 7.87
N LEU A 268 23.80 10.21 9.20
CA LEU A 268 24.69 9.30 9.91
C LEU A 268 24.40 7.84 9.53
N GLY A 269 23.14 7.48 9.29
CA GLY A 269 22.73 6.13 8.97
C GLY A 269 23.19 5.61 7.61
N CYS A 270 23.60 6.47 6.67
CA CYS A 270 24.02 6.02 5.34
C CYS A 270 25.29 6.69 4.76
N ALA A 271 25.62 7.90 5.19
CA ALA A 271 26.72 8.69 4.59
C ALA A 271 28.12 8.07 4.79
N LEU A 272 28.31 7.15 5.74
CA LEU A 272 29.59 6.49 5.98
C LEU A 272 29.45 4.98 5.85
N PRO A 273 30.51 4.26 5.42
CA PRO A 273 30.62 2.84 5.69
C PRO A 273 30.42 2.53 7.19
N THR A 274 29.79 1.40 7.52
CA THR A 274 29.40 1.06 8.89
C THR A 274 30.56 1.13 9.89
N GLU A 275 31.76 0.69 9.51
CA GLU A 275 32.95 0.69 10.37
C GLU A 275 33.42 2.12 10.68
N ASP A 276 33.55 2.97 9.65
CA ASP A 276 33.93 4.38 9.81
C ASP A 276 32.89 5.16 10.63
N ARG A 277 31.60 4.87 10.42
CA ARG A 277 30.52 5.45 11.22
C ARG A 277 30.72 5.12 12.69
N ARG A 278 30.97 3.86 13.04
CA ARG A 278 31.18 3.43 14.44
C ARG A 278 32.40 4.12 15.06
N GLU A 279 33.49 4.26 14.31
CA GLU A 279 34.70 4.92 14.79
C GLU A 279 34.47 6.42 15.08
N HIS A 280 33.71 7.11 14.23
CA HIS A 280 33.57 8.56 14.29
C HIS A 280 32.25 9.05 14.89
N TYR A 281 31.33 8.16 15.25
CA TYR A 281 29.94 8.47 15.64
C TYR A 281 29.82 9.61 16.66
N ASP A 282 30.47 9.45 17.82
CA ASP A 282 30.43 10.42 18.90
C ASP A 282 31.07 11.76 18.53
N ALA A 283 32.10 11.74 17.67
CA ALA A 283 32.75 12.95 17.21
C ALA A 283 31.84 13.74 16.26
N LEU A 284 31.09 13.04 15.40
CA LEU A 284 30.12 13.66 14.48
C LEU A 284 28.93 14.26 15.25
N LEU A 285 28.39 13.56 16.25
CA LEU A 285 27.32 14.09 17.11
C LEU A 285 27.78 15.35 17.84
N ARG A 286 29.02 15.36 18.38
CA ARG A 286 29.61 16.56 18.99
C ARG A 286 29.79 17.70 18.00
N ALA A 287 30.32 17.42 16.82
CA ALA A 287 30.54 18.43 15.79
C ALA A 287 29.23 19.10 15.34
N TYR A 288 28.16 18.31 15.18
CA TYR A 288 26.82 18.83 14.93
C TYR A 288 26.33 19.70 16.09
N HIS A 289 26.40 19.19 17.33
CA HIS A 289 25.93 19.89 18.53
C HIS A 289 26.64 21.24 18.75
N GLU A 290 27.96 21.27 18.60
CA GLU A 290 28.76 22.49 18.68
C GLU A 290 28.36 23.49 17.58
N ALA A 291 28.05 23.00 16.37
CA ALA A 291 27.66 23.83 15.24
C ALA A 291 26.24 24.43 15.36
N LEU A 292 25.36 23.86 16.20
CA LEU A 292 24.07 24.47 16.54
C LEU A 292 24.24 25.83 17.23
N GLY A 293 25.38 26.06 17.87
CA GLY A 293 25.70 27.29 18.59
C GLY A 293 25.20 27.30 20.05
N PRO A 294 25.66 28.28 20.86
CA PRO A 294 25.46 28.28 22.31
C PRO A 294 24.01 28.52 22.76
N GLY A 295 23.13 28.95 21.85
CA GLY A 295 21.71 29.21 22.14
C GLY A 295 20.78 28.02 21.88
N ALA A 296 21.31 26.89 21.41
CA ALA A 296 20.51 25.74 21.04
C ALA A 296 19.85 25.08 22.28
N PRO A 297 18.56 24.71 22.21
CA PRO A 297 17.82 24.14 23.34
C PRO A 297 18.10 22.64 23.56
N LEU A 298 19.14 22.09 22.94
CA LEU A 298 19.47 20.67 22.97
C LEU A 298 20.83 20.45 23.65
N SER A 299 20.90 19.49 24.57
CA SER A 299 22.16 18.93 25.04
C SER A 299 22.69 17.88 24.05
N LEU A 300 23.97 17.50 24.16
CA LEU A 300 24.52 16.40 23.38
C LEU A 300 23.78 15.07 23.63
N ALA A 301 23.25 14.86 24.83
CA ALA A 301 22.46 13.67 25.16
C ALA A 301 21.11 13.69 24.43
N ASP A 302 20.47 14.86 24.32
CA ASP A 302 19.23 15.02 23.53
C ASP A 302 19.50 14.77 22.04
N VAL A 303 20.68 15.20 21.56
CA VAL A 303 21.14 14.91 20.19
C VAL A 303 21.24 13.41 19.96
N ALA A 304 21.91 12.69 20.86
CA ALA A 304 22.06 11.25 20.77
C ALA A 304 20.71 10.50 20.84
N ASP A 305 19.81 10.89 21.75
CA ASP A 305 18.49 10.25 21.89
C ASP A 305 17.60 10.51 20.67
N GLY A 306 17.53 11.74 20.17
CA GLY A 306 16.71 12.02 19.00
C GLY A 306 17.28 11.39 17.72
N VAL A 307 18.61 11.32 17.56
CA VAL A 307 19.22 10.56 16.46
C VAL A 307 18.86 9.08 16.55
N ARG A 308 18.97 8.47 17.74
CA ARG A 308 18.57 7.07 17.97
C ARG A 308 17.12 6.83 17.56
N ARG A 309 16.19 7.65 18.04
CA ARG A 309 14.75 7.51 17.73
C ARG A 309 14.43 7.67 16.25
N GLN A 310 15.12 8.59 15.57
CA GLN A 310 14.88 8.90 14.16
C GLN A 310 15.61 7.97 13.18
N SER A 311 16.40 7.01 13.66
CA SER A 311 17.17 6.08 12.81
C SER A 311 16.29 5.19 11.91
N PHE A 312 15.02 5.00 12.27
CA PHE A 312 14.04 4.27 11.45
C PHE A 312 13.65 4.99 10.16
N PHE A 313 13.81 6.31 10.09
CA PHE A 313 13.44 7.09 8.90
C PHE A 313 14.16 6.58 7.64
N GLY A 314 15.45 6.27 7.76
CA GLY A 314 16.22 5.73 6.62
C GLY A 314 15.82 4.32 6.20
N VAL A 315 15.43 3.46 7.16
CA VAL A 315 14.88 2.11 6.87
C VAL A 315 13.57 2.24 6.10
N MET A 316 12.67 3.13 6.57
CA MET A 316 11.41 3.43 5.89
C MET A 316 11.65 3.96 4.47
N MET A 317 12.57 4.90 4.29
CA MET A 317 12.91 5.45 2.98
C MET A 317 13.44 4.37 2.01
N ALA A 318 14.32 3.48 2.49
CA ALA A 318 14.83 2.38 1.66
C ALA A 318 13.71 1.43 1.18
N ILE A 319 12.76 1.10 2.07
CA ILE A 319 11.60 0.25 1.73
C ILE A 319 10.67 0.96 0.75
N VAL A 320 10.19 2.15 1.12
CA VAL A 320 9.14 2.87 0.37
C VAL A 320 9.65 3.33 -0.99
N SER A 321 10.81 4.01 -1.03
CA SER A 321 11.31 4.59 -2.28
C SER A 321 11.62 3.52 -3.32
N SER A 322 12.20 2.38 -2.93
CA SER A 322 12.52 1.31 -3.88
C SER A 322 11.30 0.65 -4.50
N MET A 323 10.13 0.73 -3.85
CA MET A 323 8.87 0.21 -4.38
C MET A 323 8.14 1.18 -5.30
N LEU A 324 8.44 2.48 -5.20
CA LEU A 324 7.73 3.55 -5.92
C LEU A 324 8.49 4.08 -7.15
N VAL A 325 9.78 3.80 -7.27
CA VAL A 325 10.60 4.27 -8.41
C VAL A 325 10.88 3.16 -9.42
N GLU A 326 11.21 3.55 -10.65
CA GLU A 326 11.64 2.62 -11.69
C GLU A 326 12.93 1.89 -11.28
N ARG A 327 12.98 0.60 -11.60
CA ARG A 327 14.13 -0.25 -11.27
C ARG A 327 15.31 0.02 -12.18
N THR A 328 16.49 0.14 -11.58
CA THR A 328 17.77 0.19 -12.29
C THR A 328 18.81 -0.55 -11.46
N ASP A 329 19.83 -1.15 -12.09
CA ASP A 329 20.87 -1.89 -11.37
C ASP A 329 21.59 -1.02 -10.31
N ARG A 330 21.85 0.26 -10.63
CA ARG A 330 22.44 1.21 -9.69
C ARG A 330 21.45 1.57 -8.56
N GLY A 331 20.18 1.77 -8.89
CA GLY A 331 19.14 2.08 -7.90
C GLY A 331 18.95 0.94 -6.91
N ASP A 332 18.87 -0.30 -7.39
CA ASP A 332 18.76 -1.50 -6.55
C ASP A 332 19.99 -1.62 -5.62
N GLN A 333 21.21 -1.41 -6.15
CA GLN A 333 22.43 -1.39 -5.34
C GLN A 333 22.42 -0.29 -4.27
N MET A 334 21.95 0.91 -4.62
CA MET A 334 21.84 2.04 -3.70
C MET A 334 20.85 1.71 -2.57
N PHE A 335 19.64 1.26 -2.88
CA PHE A 335 18.63 0.94 -1.87
C PHE A 335 19.07 -0.18 -0.93
N MET A 336 19.74 -1.21 -1.44
CA MET A 336 20.28 -2.27 -0.59
C MET A 336 21.45 -1.80 0.29
N THR A 337 22.27 -0.87 -0.21
CA THR A 337 23.32 -0.22 0.59
C THR A 337 22.71 0.64 1.70
N MET A 338 21.69 1.44 1.38
CA MET A 338 20.95 2.26 2.32
C MET A 338 20.29 1.41 3.41
N LEU A 339 19.52 0.38 3.02
CA LEU A 339 18.85 -0.51 3.96
C LEU A 339 19.86 -1.10 4.96
N ARG A 340 20.94 -1.69 4.45
CA ARG A 340 21.98 -2.30 5.28
C ARG A 340 22.56 -1.30 6.29
N ARG A 341 23.01 -0.13 5.83
CA ARG A 341 23.68 0.85 6.71
C ARG A 341 22.70 1.44 7.75
N HIS A 342 21.46 1.71 7.35
CA HIS A 342 20.43 2.18 8.28
C HIS A 342 20.03 1.12 9.31
N CYS A 343 19.88 -0.14 8.91
CA CYS A 343 19.61 -1.22 9.85
C CYS A 343 20.79 -1.42 10.83
N ASP A 344 22.03 -1.35 10.36
CA ASP A 344 23.21 -1.36 11.24
C ASP A 344 23.19 -0.18 12.23
N HIS A 345 22.73 1.00 11.81
CA HIS A 345 22.62 2.18 12.67
C HIS A 345 21.53 2.03 13.74
N VAL A 346 20.37 1.47 13.36
CA VAL A 346 19.29 1.08 14.29
C VAL A 346 19.82 0.11 15.36
N LEU A 347 20.57 -0.91 14.93
CA LEU A 347 21.12 -1.93 15.84
C LEU A 347 22.21 -1.36 16.76
N ASP A 348 23.15 -0.58 16.23
CA ASP A 348 24.25 0.01 17.01
C ASP A 348 23.77 1.01 18.06
N THR A 349 22.65 1.68 17.81
CA THR A 349 22.05 2.65 18.74
C THR A 349 21.00 2.03 19.65
N ASP A 350 20.75 0.71 19.53
CA ASP A 350 19.67 0.01 20.24
C ASP A 350 18.29 0.68 20.02
N ALA A 351 18.04 1.25 18.84
CA ALA A 351 16.81 1.98 18.57
C ALA A 351 15.56 1.08 18.62
N LEU A 352 15.68 -0.23 18.40
CA LEU A 352 14.55 -1.17 18.55
C LEU A 352 13.93 -1.11 19.96
N ALA A 353 14.72 -0.84 21.00
CA ALA A 353 14.21 -0.70 22.36
C ALA A 353 13.38 0.58 22.58
N THR A 354 13.38 1.53 21.65
CA THR A 354 12.53 2.73 21.72
C THR A 354 11.16 2.52 21.10
N LEU A 355 10.97 1.46 20.29
CA LEU A 355 9.68 1.14 19.69
C LEU A 355 8.69 0.63 20.74
N PRO A 356 7.38 0.90 20.57
CA PRO A 356 6.38 0.36 21.47
C PRO A 356 6.29 -1.16 21.36
N ALA A 357 5.55 -1.78 22.29
CA ALA A 357 5.12 -3.16 22.10
C ALA A 357 4.28 -3.24 20.81
N ALA A 358 4.53 -4.25 19.97
CA ALA A 358 3.68 -4.51 18.82
C ALA A 358 2.26 -4.80 19.31
N VAL A 359 1.33 -3.91 18.99
CA VAL A 359 -0.09 -4.13 19.16
C VAL A 359 -0.55 -4.73 17.83
N ALA A 360 -1.07 -5.97 17.85
CA ALA A 360 -1.72 -6.50 16.66
C ALA A 360 -2.87 -5.55 16.31
N PRO A 361 -2.96 -5.03 15.06
CA PRO A 361 -4.06 -4.17 14.68
C PRO A 361 -5.38 -4.88 14.98
N GLU A 362 -6.37 -4.14 15.48
CA GLU A 362 -7.71 -4.73 15.65
C GLU A 362 -8.23 -5.13 14.26
N PRO A 363 -8.81 -6.33 14.12
CA PRO A 363 -9.38 -6.77 12.84
C PRO A 363 -10.43 -5.77 12.35
N LEU A 364 -10.32 -5.37 11.09
CA LEU A 364 -11.25 -4.40 10.50
C LEU A 364 -12.68 -4.95 10.51
N GLN A 365 -13.64 -4.08 10.78
CA GLN A 365 -15.07 -4.39 10.67
C GLN A 365 -15.70 -3.57 9.53
N PRO A 366 -16.65 -4.15 8.77
CA PRO A 366 -17.41 -3.40 7.79
C PRO A 366 -18.33 -2.37 8.44
N SER A 367 -18.64 -1.31 7.69
CA SER A 367 -19.69 -0.36 8.02
C SER A 367 -21.04 -0.83 7.44
N PRO A 368 -22.18 -0.33 7.96
CA PRO A 368 -23.48 -0.59 7.34
C PRO A 368 -23.58 -0.18 5.86
N GLU A 369 -22.77 0.78 5.41
CA GLU A 369 -22.75 1.22 4.02
C GLU A 369 -22.10 0.19 3.10
N ASP A 370 -21.11 -0.57 3.61
CA ASP A 370 -20.41 -1.61 2.86
C ASP A 370 -21.36 -2.74 2.40
N GLU A 371 -22.57 -2.86 2.96
CA GLU A 371 -23.55 -3.91 2.59
C GLU A 371 -24.54 -3.47 1.52
N LEU A 372 -24.58 -2.18 1.19
CA LEU A 372 -25.41 -1.63 0.12
C LEU A 372 -24.73 -1.80 -1.24
N ALA A 373 -25.49 -1.63 -2.32
CA ALA A 373 -24.93 -1.61 -3.66
C ALA A 373 -24.02 -0.39 -3.86
N HIS A 374 -22.91 -0.58 -4.57
CA HIS A 374 -21.89 0.44 -4.78
C HIS A 374 -21.93 1.00 -6.19
N ASP A 375 -21.50 2.26 -6.35
CA ASP A 375 -21.36 2.86 -7.67
C ASP A 375 -20.17 2.23 -8.43
N PRO A 376 -20.37 1.74 -9.67
CA PRO A 376 -19.30 1.16 -10.45
C PRO A 376 -18.28 2.21 -10.90
N THR A 377 -16.99 1.85 -10.82
CA THR A 377 -15.93 2.62 -11.47
C THR A 377 -15.89 2.35 -12.98
N ALA A 378 -15.06 3.08 -13.73
CA ALA A 378 -14.89 2.86 -15.18
C ALA A 378 -14.09 1.60 -15.56
N GLU A 379 -13.54 0.86 -14.58
CA GLU A 379 -12.71 -0.32 -14.82
C GLU A 379 -13.51 -1.47 -15.45
N PRO A 380 -13.07 -2.09 -16.57
CA PRO A 380 -13.88 -3.06 -17.32
C PRO A 380 -14.41 -4.23 -16.49
N LEU A 381 -13.58 -4.75 -15.57
CA LEU A 381 -13.90 -5.88 -14.70
C LEU A 381 -14.34 -5.44 -13.30
N TRP A 382 -14.85 -4.21 -13.15
CA TRP A 382 -15.51 -3.83 -11.91
C TRP A 382 -16.71 -4.76 -11.70
N SER A 383 -16.69 -5.46 -10.56
CA SER A 383 -17.70 -6.43 -10.20
C SER A 383 -18.20 -6.18 -8.78
N GLU A 384 -19.47 -6.45 -8.56
CA GLU A 384 -20.08 -6.48 -7.23
C GLU A 384 -20.80 -7.81 -7.05
N SER A 385 -20.60 -8.47 -5.92
CA SER A 385 -21.07 -9.82 -5.69
C SER A 385 -21.59 -9.99 -4.27
N TRP A 386 -22.84 -10.43 -4.14
CA TRP A 386 -23.42 -10.91 -2.89
C TRP A 386 -23.46 -12.44 -2.89
N TYR A 387 -23.09 -13.03 -1.76
CA TYR A 387 -23.02 -14.46 -1.56
C TYR A 387 -23.56 -14.85 -0.19
N ALA A 388 -24.27 -15.97 -0.10
CA ALA A 388 -24.55 -16.62 1.17
C ALA A 388 -24.76 -18.13 1.00
N ASP A 389 -24.38 -18.90 2.02
CA ASP A 389 -24.48 -20.36 2.06
C ASP A 389 -25.06 -20.90 3.37
N PHE A 390 -25.44 -22.17 3.36
CA PHE A 390 -25.87 -22.89 4.56
C PHE A 390 -25.55 -24.38 4.43
N ALA A 391 -25.44 -25.07 5.56
CA ALA A 391 -25.33 -26.53 5.59
C ALA A 391 -26.12 -27.12 6.76
N ASP A 392 -27.09 -27.98 6.45
CA ASP A 392 -27.87 -28.77 7.39
C ASP A 392 -27.44 -30.23 7.33
N THR A 393 -26.60 -30.63 8.28
CA THR A 393 -26.09 -32.00 8.40
C THR A 393 -27.18 -33.00 8.78
N ALA A 394 -28.24 -32.56 9.48
CA ALA A 394 -29.31 -33.44 9.94
C ALA A 394 -30.26 -33.83 8.81
N GLN A 395 -30.52 -32.90 7.89
CA GLN A 395 -31.32 -33.15 6.68
C GLN A 395 -30.46 -33.57 5.48
N GLY A 396 -29.13 -33.47 5.58
CA GLY A 396 -28.22 -33.78 4.47
C GLY A 396 -28.34 -32.77 3.32
N LEU A 397 -28.64 -31.51 3.63
CA LEU A 397 -28.89 -30.47 2.64
C LEU A 397 -27.91 -29.31 2.83
N GLY A 398 -27.18 -28.96 1.78
CA GLY A 398 -26.46 -27.69 1.70
C GLY A 398 -26.94 -26.88 0.52
N GLY A 399 -26.88 -25.56 0.65
CA GLY A 399 -27.14 -24.67 -0.47
C GLY A 399 -26.35 -23.38 -0.40
N TRP A 400 -26.27 -22.71 -1.54
CA TRP A 400 -25.70 -21.38 -1.63
C TRP A 400 -26.33 -20.55 -2.75
N PHE A 401 -26.28 -19.24 -2.60
CA PHE A 401 -26.66 -18.27 -3.61
C PHE A 401 -25.51 -17.32 -3.90
N ARG A 402 -25.42 -16.85 -5.14
CA ARG A 402 -24.57 -15.73 -5.52
C ARG A 402 -25.26 -14.90 -6.61
N LEU A 403 -25.27 -13.58 -6.42
CA LEU A 403 -25.53 -12.63 -7.49
C LEU A 403 -24.25 -11.83 -7.72
N GLY A 404 -23.64 -12.01 -8.91
CA GLY A 404 -22.45 -11.26 -9.32
C GLY A 404 -22.77 -10.32 -10.48
N LEU A 405 -22.66 -9.02 -10.27
CA LEU A 405 -22.81 -7.98 -11.27
C LEU A 405 -21.44 -7.66 -11.89
N VAL A 406 -21.38 -7.57 -13.21
CA VAL A 406 -20.22 -7.02 -13.95
C VAL A 406 -20.73 -5.82 -14.74
N ALA A 407 -20.72 -4.65 -14.08
CA ALA A 407 -21.48 -3.48 -14.50
C ALA A 407 -21.08 -3.00 -15.91
N ASN A 408 -19.77 -2.92 -16.16
CA ASN A 408 -19.24 -2.42 -17.43
C ASN A 408 -19.37 -3.43 -18.58
N GLU A 409 -19.63 -4.70 -18.29
CA GLU A 409 -19.99 -5.73 -19.28
C GLU A 409 -21.51 -5.94 -19.42
N GLN A 410 -22.33 -5.14 -18.71
CA GLN A 410 -23.80 -5.20 -18.75
C GLN A 410 -24.35 -6.61 -18.47
N THR A 411 -23.67 -7.34 -17.59
CA THR A 411 -23.93 -8.75 -17.29
C THR A 411 -24.15 -8.97 -15.80
N ALA A 412 -25.04 -9.90 -15.45
CA ALA A 412 -25.17 -10.46 -14.11
C ALA A 412 -25.12 -11.99 -14.13
N TRP A 413 -24.36 -12.59 -13.22
CA TRP A 413 -24.30 -14.02 -12.98
C TRP A 413 -25.16 -14.38 -11.77
N VAL A 414 -26.12 -15.27 -11.99
CA VAL A 414 -27.08 -15.72 -10.99
C VAL A 414 -26.83 -17.19 -10.73
N HIS A 415 -26.44 -17.50 -9.50
CA HIS A 415 -26.22 -18.86 -9.04
C HIS A 415 -27.09 -19.12 -7.81
N VAL A 416 -27.90 -20.18 -7.86
CA VAL A 416 -28.59 -20.74 -6.69
C VAL A 416 -28.48 -22.25 -6.77
N LEU A 417 -27.70 -22.85 -5.89
CA LEU A 417 -27.44 -24.28 -5.93
C LEU A 417 -27.82 -24.95 -4.62
N LEU A 418 -28.40 -26.16 -4.72
CA LEU A 418 -28.79 -27.03 -3.60
C LEU A 418 -28.21 -28.42 -3.86
N CYS A 419 -27.61 -29.04 -2.85
CA CYS A 419 -26.98 -30.36 -3.01
C CYS A 419 -26.88 -31.12 -1.68
N GLY A 420 -26.71 -32.44 -1.78
CA GLY A 420 -26.58 -33.33 -0.63
C GLY A 420 -26.12 -34.72 -1.07
N PRO A 421 -25.77 -35.61 -0.13
CA PRO A 421 -25.23 -36.94 -0.46
C PRO A 421 -26.26 -37.84 -1.15
N ASP A 422 -27.54 -37.66 -0.83
CA ASP A 422 -28.63 -38.53 -1.28
C ASP A 422 -29.58 -37.84 -2.28
N MET A 423 -29.11 -36.78 -2.95
CA MET A 423 -29.91 -36.02 -3.92
C MET A 423 -29.06 -35.54 -5.12
N PRO A 424 -29.67 -35.34 -6.30
CA PRO A 424 -29.03 -34.60 -7.39
C PRO A 424 -28.69 -33.17 -6.97
N THR A 425 -27.64 -32.61 -7.55
CA THR A 425 -27.36 -31.17 -7.43
C THR A 425 -28.41 -30.42 -8.24
N VAL A 426 -29.14 -29.52 -7.60
CA VAL A 426 -30.11 -28.63 -8.25
C VAL A 426 -29.47 -27.27 -8.42
N ALA A 427 -29.50 -26.72 -9.62
CA ALA A 427 -28.87 -25.45 -9.93
C ALA A 427 -29.80 -24.54 -10.75
N VAL A 428 -29.83 -23.28 -10.34
CA VAL A 428 -30.02 -22.13 -11.22
C VAL A 428 -28.62 -21.60 -11.49
N ASP A 429 -28.12 -21.80 -12.70
CA ASP A 429 -26.82 -21.32 -13.17
C ASP A 429 -27.07 -20.52 -14.45
N ALA A 430 -27.14 -19.19 -14.33
CA ALA A 430 -27.61 -18.32 -15.39
C ALA A 430 -26.78 -17.05 -15.52
N GLN A 431 -26.52 -16.66 -16.77
CA GLN A 431 -26.00 -15.34 -17.13
C GLN A 431 -27.12 -14.53 -17.76
N VAL A 432 -27.46 -13.40 -17.13
CA VAL A 432 -28.54 -12.50 -17.57
C VAL A 432 -28.00 -11.10 -17.83
N ARG A 433 -28.82 -10.26 -18.48
CA ARG A 433 -28.52 -8.83 -18.60
C ARG A 433 -28.50 -8.18 -17.22
N LEU A 434 -27.59 -7.22 -17.02
CA LEU A 434 -27.52 -6.44 -15.79
C LEU A 434 -28.90 -5.89 -15.39
N PRO A 435 -29.41 -6.18 -14.18
CA PRO A 435 -30.68 -5.68 -13.71
C PRO A 435 -30.60 -4.18 -13.41
N ALA A 436 -31.72 -3.48 -13.57
CA ALA A 436 -31.80 -2.04 -13.23
C ALA A 436 -31.83 -1.80 -11.72
N ASP A 437 -32.34 -2.78 -10.96
CA ASP A 437 -32.37 -2.81 -9.51
C ASP A 437 -31.47 -3.98 -9.06
N PRO A 438 -30.35 -3.74 -8.37
CA PRO A 438 -29.42 -4.80 -8.00
C PRO A 438 -30.04 -5.80 -7.02
N TRP A 439 -31.15 -5.47 -6.36
CA TRP A 439 -31.79 -6.30 -5.32
C TRP A 439 -32.78 -7.33 -5.87
N THR A 440 -33.14 -7.23 -7.16
CA THR A 440 -34.12 -8.13 -7.78
C THR A 440 -33.74 -8.54 -9.20
N VAL A 441 -33.87 -9.84 -9.49
CA VAL A 441 -33.69 -10.39 -10.83
C VAL A 441 -34.92 -11.22 -11.20
N ARG A 442 -35.53 -10.92 -12.34
CA ARG A 442 -36.71 -11.61 -12.85
C ARG A 442 -36.51 -12.04 -14.29
N THR A 443 -36.74 -13.32 -14.55
CA THR A 443 -36.76 -13.94 -15.87
C THR A 443 -38.00 -14.83 -16.01
N ASP A 444 -38.19 -15.45 -17.17
CA ASP A 444 -39.26 -16.43 -17.36
C ASP A 444 -39.04 -17.72 -16.55
N GLU A 445 -37.78 -18.03 -16.21
CA GLU A 445 -37.40 -19.27 -15.51
C GLU A 445 -37.22 -19.06 -14.00
N PHE A 446 -36.91 -17.84 -13.53
CA PHE A 446 -36.71 -17.58 -12.11
C PHE A 446 -36.98 -16.14 -11.69
N GLU A 447 -37.38 -16.00 -10.42
CA GLU A 447 -37.42 -14.76 -9.66
C GLU A 447 -36.50 -14.90 -8.44
N LEU A 448 -35.57 -13.95 -8.30
CA LEU A 448 -34.65 -13.84 -7.18
C LEU A 448 -34.78 -12.45 -6.57
N GLY A 449 -34.95 -12.39 -5.26
CA GLY A 449 -34.86 -11.17 -4.47
C GLY A 449 -33.92 -11.38 -3.29
N HIS A 450 -33.18 -10.34 -2.93
CA HIS A 450 -32.33 -10.35 -1.74
C HIS A 450 -32.29 -8.98 -1.08
N SER A 451 -32.08 -8.93 0.22
CA SER A 451 -31.92 -7.66 0.94
C SER A 451 -31.26 -7.83 2.29
N ALA A 452 -30.53 -6.79 2.72
CA ALA A 452 -30.14 -6.63 4.12
C ALA A 452 -31.36 -6.12 4.90
N GLY A 453 -31.85 -6.91 5.85
CA GLY A 453 -32.96 -6.52 6.72
C GLY A 453 -32.52 -5.46 7.74
N THR A 454 -31.58 -5.84 8.61
CA THR A 454 -30.81 -4.88 9.41
C THR A 454 -29.35 -5.02 9.00
N PRO A 455 -28.69 -3.93 8.58
CA PRO A 455 -27.33 -4.04 8.09
C PRO A 455 -26.38 -4.70 9.09
N LEU A 456 -25.52 -5.56 8.59
CA LEU A 456 -24.51 -6.37 9.26
C LEU A 456 -25.09 -7.35 10.27
N ARG A 457 -26.42 -7.55 10.27
CA ARG A 457 -27.11 -8.37 11.27
C ARG A 457 -28.05 -9.42 10.67
N SER A 458 -28.82 -9.07 9.65
CA SER A 458 -29.81 -9.99 9.08
C SER A 458 -29.93 -9.78 7.58
N TYR A 459 -29.90 -10.88 6.82
CA TYR A 459 -29.91 -10.86 5.36
C TYR A 459 -30.90 -11.89 4.82
N ARG A 460 -31.71 -11.52 3.84
CA ARG A 460 -32.79 -12.34 3.30
C ARG A 460 -32.55 -12.67 1.83
N VAL A 461 -32.86 -13.91 1.45
CA VAL A 461 -32.89 -14.36 0.06
C VAL A 461 -34.19 -15.11 -0.20
N ASP A 462 -34.92 -14.68 -1.23
CA ASP A 462 -36.13 -15.31 -1.73
C ASP A 462 -35.93 -15.71 -3.19
N VAL A 463 -36.12 -16.99 -3.50
CA VAL A 463 -35.99 -17.54 -4.85
C VAL A 463 -37.20 -18.39 -5.17
N ARG A 464 -37.72 -18.22 -6.37
CA ARG A 464 -38.64 -19.13 -7.04
C ARG A 464 -38.10 -19.39 -8.43
N ALA A 465 -37.79 -20.64 -8.75
CA ALA A 465 -37.13 -20.96 -10.00
C ALA A 465 -37.56 -22.32 -10.56
N ARG A 466 -37.47 -22.43 -11.87
CA ARG A 466 -37.35 -23.70 -12.59
C ARG A 466 -35.86 -23.93 -12.87
N GLY A 467 -35.21 -24.60 -11.94
CA GLY A 467 -33.79 -24.97 -12.04
C GLY A 467 -33.58 -26.25 -12.85
N GLN A 468 -32.36 -26.77 -12.79
CA GLN A 468 -31.98 -28.04 -13.39
C GLN A 468 -31.35 -28.96 -12.35
N ALA A 469 -31.77 -30.22 -12.34
CA ALA A 469 -31.23 -31.28 -11.51
C ALA A 469 -30.16 -32.09 -12.26
N TYR A 470 -29.04 -32.33 -11.59
CA TYR A 470 -27.85 -32.99 -12.12
C TYR A 470 -27.48 -34.19 -11.25
N SER A 471 -27.64 -35.39 -11.79
CA SER A 471 -27.21 -36.62 -11.10
C SER A 471 -25.69 -36.77 -11.06
N ASP A 472 -24.98 -36.23 -12.06
CA ASP A 472 -23.53 -35.99 -12.03
C ASP A 472 -23.29 -34.48 -11.86
N PRO A 473 -22.87 -34.01 -10.67
CA PRO A 473 -22.60 -32.59 -10.45
C PRO A 473 -21.51 -32.02 -11.37
N ALA A 474 -20.59 -32.85 -11.88
CA ALA A 474 -19.54 -32.39 -12.80
C ALA A 474 -20.09 -32.00 -14.19
N ALA A 475 -21.35 -32.33 -14.49
CA ALA A 475 -22.04 -31.86 -15.70
C ALA A 475 -22.09 -30.32 -15.78
N LEU A 476 -22.22 -29.63 -14.63
CA LEU A 476 -22.15 -28.17 -14.55
C LEU A 476 -20.79 -27.64 -15.02
N LEU A 477 -19.69 -28.30 -14.61
CA LEU A 477 -18.33 -27.96 -15.07
C LEU A 477 -18.11 -28.25 -16.56
N ARG A 478 -18.93 -29.09 -17.19
CA ARG A 478 -18.88 -29.37 -18.63
C ARG A 478 -19.83 -28.49 -19.44
N GLY A 479 -20.65 -27.65 -18.78
CA GLY A 479 -21.69 -26.86 -19.43
C GLY A 479 -22.83 -27.69 -20.01
N GLU A 480 -23.08 -28.88 -19.44
CA GLU A 480 -24.16 -29.77 -19.85
C GLU A 480 -25.50 -29.33 -19.23
N SER A 481 -26.62 -29.73 -19.85
CA SER A 481 -27.96 -29.45 -19.33
C SER A 481 -28.43 -30.55 -18.38
N GLY A 482 -29.08 -30.16 -17.29
CA GLY A 482 -29.74 -31.08 -16.36
C GLY A 482 -31.21 -31.33 -16.70
N THR A 483 -31.92 -32.00 -15.79
CA THR A 483 -33.36 -32.22 -15.91
C THR A 483 -34.13 -31.09 -15.23
N PRO A 484 -35.12 -30.45 -15.87
CA PRO A 484 -35.86 -29.34 -15.25
C PRO A 484 -36.51 -29.74 -13.93
N VAL A 485 -36.41 -28.88 -12.91
CA VAL A 485 -36.98 -29.10 -11.58
C VAL A 485 -37.48 -27.78 -10.99
N ASP A 486 -38.64 -27.80 -10.35
CA ASP A 486 -39.15 -26.63 -9.62
C ASP A 486 -38.48 -26.54 -8.25
N MET A 487 -38.03 -25.33 -7.89
CA MET A 487 -37.46 -25.06 -6.59
C MET A 487 -37.87 -23.71 -6.00
N THR A 488 -37.90 -23.66 -4.68
CA THR A 488 -38.04 -22.42 -3.92
C THR A 488 -37.04 -22.38 -2.77
N MET A 489 -36.57 -21.19 -2.42
CA MET A 489 -35.69 -20.95 -1.29
C MET A 489 -36.09 -19.64 -0.64
N ASN A 490 -36.51 -19.67 0.62
CA ASN A 490 -36.92 -18.49 1.39
C ASN A 490 -36.17 -18.54 2.72
N LEU A 491 -34.99 -17.93 2.75
CA LEU A 491 -34.03 -18.07 3.84
C LEU A 491 -33.61 -16.71 4.39
N VAL A 492 -33.30 -16.70 5.68
CA VAL A 492 -32.74 -15.58 6.42
C VAL A 492 -31.45 -16.02 7.09
N TRP A 493 -30.40 -15.23 6.91
CA TRP A 493 -29.09 -15.34 7.55
C TRP A 493 -29.02 -14.30 8.65
N ASP A 494 -28.98 -14.74 9.90
CA ASP A 494 -28.76 -13.89 11.06
C ASP A 494 -27.29 -14.02 11.49
N THR A 495 -26.63 -12.88 11.70
CA THR A 495 -25.20 -12.81 12.02
C THR A 495 -24.90 -13.49 13.35
N ASP A 496 -23.95 -14.42 13.32
CA ASP A 496 -23.54 -15.25 14.44
C ASP A 496 -22.02 -15.12 14.63
N GLY A 497 -21.58 -13.92 15.01
CA GLY A 497 -20.17 -13.59 15.17
C GLY A 497 -19.90 -12.11 14.90
N THR A 498 -18.65 -11.81 14.57
CA THR A 498 -18.15 -10.45 14.38
C THR A 498 -17.84 -10.29 12.91
N PRO A 499 -18.52 -9.35 12.21
CA PRO A 499 -18.23 -9.07 10.82
C PRO A 499 -16.76 -8.73 10.58
N TYR A 500 -16.15 -9.40 9.61
CA TYR A 500 -14.73 -9.26 9.29
C TYR A 500 -14.55 -8.59 7.93
N LYS A 501 -13.86 -7.45 7.88
CA LYS A 501 -13.53 -6.73 6.64
C LYS A 501 -12.09 -7.01 6.24
N TYR A 502 -11.88 -7.26 4.96
CA TYR A 502 -10.53 -7.45 4.43
C TYR A 502 -9.77 -6.14 4.40
N GLY A 503 -8.47 -6.17 4.76
CA GLY A 503 -7.60 -5.00 4.68
C GLY A 503 -7.07 -4.70 3.27
N LEU A 504 -6.98 -5.71 2.39
CA LEU A 504 -6.36 -5.56 1.06
C LEU A 504 -7.35 -5.40 -0.10
N THR A 505 -8.56 -5.92 0.05
CA THR A 505 -9.59 -5.83 -1.00
C THR A 505 -10.93 -5.44 -0.40
N THR A 506 -11.76 -4.79 -1.20
CA THR A 506 -13.13 -4.39 -0.86
C THR A 506 -14.03 -5.63 -0.77
N ARG A 507 -14.06 -6.25 0.42
CA ARG A 507 -14.83 -7.44 0.77
C ARG A 507 -15.03 -7.53 2.28
N TYR A 508 -16.13 -8.13 2.71
CA TYR A 508 -16.28 -8.62 4.08
C TYR A 508 -16.84 -10.05 4.12
N GLU A 509 -16.71 -10.67 5.29
CA GLU A 509 -17.12 -12.04 5.61
C GLU A 509 -17.87 -12.05 6.95
N ILE A 510 -19.01 -12.74 7.01
CA ILE A 510 -19.85 -12.79 8.22
C ILE A 510 -20.38 -14.21 8.45
N PRO A 511 -20.02 -14.86 9.58
CA PRO A 511 -20.63 -16.12 9.98
C PRO A 511 -22.07 -15.89 10.43
N CYS A 512 -22.94 -16.85 10.13
CA CYS A 512 -24.38 -16.72 10.29
C CYS A 512 -25.03 -18.03 10.78
N THR A 513 -26.21 -17.87 11.37
CA THR A 513 -27.20 -18.93 11.47
C THR A 513 -28.29 -18.71 10.43
N VAL A 514 -28.82 -19.79 9.88
CA VAL A 514 -29.73 -19.75 8.73
C VAL A 514 -31.04 -20.41 9.07
N SER A 515 -32.14 -19.71 8.82
CA SER A 515 -33.49 -20.20 9.09
C SER A 515 -34.40 -19.92 7.91
N GLY A 516 -35.32 -20.85 7.63
CA GLY A 516 -36.28 -20.66 6.53
C GLY A 516 -36.74 -21.97 5.91
N THR A 517 -37.18 -21.93 4.66
CA THR A 517 -37.62 -23.11 3.93
C THR A 517 -37.00 -23.21 2.56
N VAL A 518 -36.71 -24.45 2.17
CA VAL A 518 -36.31 -24.82 0.81
C VAL A 518 -37.30 -25.88 0.32
N SER A 519 -37.73 -25.80 -0.94
CA SER A 519 -38.55 -26.84 -1.56
C SER A 519 -37.96 -27.22 -2.91
N ILE A 520 -37.88 -28.52 -3.20
CA ILE A 520 -37.37 -29.08 -4.46
C ILE A 520 -38.34 -30.15 -4.93
N ASP A 521 -38.99 -29.94 -6.08
CA ASP A 521 -39.99 -30.86 -6.64
C ASP A 521 -41.06 -31.34 -5.62
N GLY A 522 -41.49 -30.41 -4.75
CA GLY A 522 -42.46 -30.69 -3.68
C GLY A 522 -41.89 -31.37 -2.43
N THR A 523 -40.58 -31.61 -2.35
CA THR A 523 -39.89 -32.02 -1.12
C THR A 523 -39.48 -30.79 -0.33
N ASP A 524 -40.03 -30.64 0.88
CA ASP A 524 -39.80 -29.48 1.73
C ASP A 524 -38.74 -29.75 2.81
N TYR A 525 -37.83 -28.79 2.97
CA TYR A 525 -36.81 -28.74 4.01
C TYR A 525 -37.05 -27.50 4.88
N ARG A 526 -37.07 -27.70 6.19
CA ARG A 526 -37.22 -26.60 7.16
C ARG A 526 -35.89 -26.41 7.87
N LEU A 527 -35.24 -25.28 7.63
CA LEU A 527 -34.01 -24.91 8.31
C LEU A 527 -34.33 -24.13 9.59
N ASP A 528 -33.68 -24.50 10.68
CA ASP A 528 -33.80 -23.88 11.99
C ASP A 528 -32.40 -23.62 12.56
N ALA A 529 -31.94 -22.37 12.43
CA ALA A 529 -30.64 -21.88 12.90
C ALA A 529 -29.45 -22.78 12.52
N VAL A 530 -29.40 -23.27 11.27
CA VAL A 530 -28.29 -24.10 10.77
C VAL A 530 -27.07 -23.23 10.44
N PRO A 531 -25.83 -23.75 10.50
CA PRO A 531 -24.65 -22.96 10.17
C PRO A 531 -24.64 -22.46 8.72
N GLY A 532 -24.13 -21.25 8.52
CA GLY A 532 -23.92 -20.66 7.20
C GLY A 532 -23.00 -19.45 7.23
N GLN A 533 -22.61 -18.99 6.04
CA GLN A 533 -21.75 -17.83 5.86
C GLN A 533 -22.39 -16.87 4.86
N ARG A 534 -22.07 -15.57 4.97
CA ARG A 534 -22.33 -14.60 3.91
C ARG A 534 -21.11 -13.73 3.63
N ASP A 535 -20.96 -13.36 2.36
CA ASP A 535 -19.92 -12.45 1.89
C ASP A 535 -20.49 -11.43 0.91
N HIS A 536 -19.85 -10.28 0.87
CA HIS A 536 -20.11 -9.25 -0.14
C HIS A 536 -18.78 -8.64 -0.54
N SER A 537 -18.58 -8.53 -1.84
CA SER A 537 -17.38 -7.95 -2.42
C SER A 537 -17.72 -7.01 -3.56
N TRP A 538 -16.92 -5.97 -3.72
CA TRP A 538 -17.06 -4.98 -4.80
C TRP A 538 -15.69 -4.58 -5.34
N GLY A 539 -15.61 -3.94 -6.51
CA GLY A 539 -14.36 -3.52 -7.14
C GLY A 539 -13.86 -4.46 -8.25
N VAL A 540 -12.63 -4.22 -8.74
CA VAL A 540 -12.08 -4.98 -9.87
C VAL A 540 -11.81 -6.43 -9.49
N ARG A 541 -12.31 -7.39 -10.27
CA ARG A 541 -12.10 -8.84 -10.06
C ARG A 541 -11.91 -9.57 -11.38
N ASP A 542 -10.69 -10.03 -11.65
CA ASP A 542 -10.41 -10.96 -12.76
C ASP A 542 -10.40 -12.41 -12.24
N TRP A 543 -11.55 -13.07 -12.34
CA TRP A 543 -11.76 -14.47 -11.94
C TRP A 543 -10.90 -15.47 -12.73
N TRP A 544 -10.27 -15.05 -13.83
CA TRP A 544 -9.52 -15.91 -14.75
C TRP A 544 -8.00 -15.76 -14.65
N SER A 545 -7.52 -15.01 -13.65
CA SER A 545 -6.11 -14.60 -13.54
C SER A 545 -5.31 -15.33 -12.45
N MET A 546 -5.99 -15.95 -11.49
CA MET A 546 -5.38 -16.51 -10.28
C MET A 546 -6.20 -17.66 -9.72
N ASP A 547 -5.54 -18.67 -9.16
CA ASP A 547 -6.22 -19.77 -8.48
C ASP A 547 -6.41 -19.41 -7.00
N TRP A 548 -7.41 -19.99 -6.34
CA TRP A 548 -7.53 -19.88 -4.88
C TRP A 548 -8.28 -21.06 -4.28
N ILE A 549 -8.12 -21.23 -2.98
CA ILE A 549 -9.08 -21.94 -2.12
C ILE A 549 -9.71 -20.92 -1.17
N TRP A 550 -11.01 -21.02 -0.98
CA TRP A 550 -11.79 -20.28 0.02
C TRP A 550 -12.48 -21.28 0.94
N SER A 551 -12.60 -20.96 2.22
CA SER A 551 -13.30 -21.78 3.20
C SER A 551 -14.04 -20.92 4.22
N ALA A 552 -15.21 -21.39 4.62
CA ALA A 552 -15.94 -20.93 5.80
C ALA A 552 -16.45 -22.15 6.56
N LEU A 553 -15.90 -22.37 7.75
CA LEU A 553 -16.14 -23.53 8.59
C LEU A 553 -16.69 -23.08 9.94
N HIS A 554 -17.61 -23.87 10.48
CA HIS A 554 -18.29 -23.62 11.74
C HIS A 554 -18.19 -24.86 12.60
N LEU A 555 -17.51 -24.74 13.74
CA LEU A 555 -17.30 -25.83 14.69
C LEU A 555 -18.45 -25.91 15.69
N ASP A 556 -18.72 -27.11 16.17
CA ASP A 556 -19.79 -27.38 17.14
C ASP A 556 -19.61 -26.66 18.49
N ASP A 557 -18.40 -26.16 18.78
CA ASP A 557 -18.07 -25.40 19.98
C ASP A 557 -18.35 -23.88 19.86
N GLY A 558 -18.90 -23.43 18.72
CA GLY A 558 -19.16 -22.02 18.43
C GLY A 558 -17.94 -21.28 17.84
N THR A 559 -16.89 -21.98 17.43
CA THR A 559 -15.78 -21.39 16.69
C THR A 559 -16.15 -21.24 15.21
N HIS A 560 -15.94 -20.05 14.65
CA HIS A 560 -16.06 -19.80 13.22
C HIS A 560 -14.67 -19.58 12.63
N LEU A 561 -14.42 -20.20 11.48
CA LEU A 561 -13.14 -20.19 10.80
C LEU A 561 -13.37 -19.76 9.36
N HIS A 562 -12.61 -18.80 8.90
CA HIS A 562 -12.64 -18.38 7.51
C HIS A 562 -11.21 -18.25 7.00
N GLY A 563 -10.94 -18.78 5.82
CA GLY A 563 -9.61 -18.73 5.24
C GLY A 563 -9.63 -18.74 3.73
N VAL A 564 -8.79 -17.89 3.14
CA VAL A 564 -8.49 -17.84 1.72
C VAL A 564 -7.00 -18.04 1.53
N ASN A 565 -6.63 -18.82 0.53
CA ASN A 565 -5.26 -18.92 0.03
C ASN A 565 -5.29 -18.67 -1.48
N ILE A 566 -4.81 -17.49 -1.88
CA ILE A 566 -4.68 -17.07 -3.28
C ILE A 566 -3.32 -17.52 -3.81
N ARG A 567 -3.33 -18.10 -5.00
CA ARG A 567 -2.18 -18.72 -5.65
C ARG A 567 -2.01 -18.10 -7.04
N ILE A 568 -1.05 -17.20 -7.15
CA ILE A 568 -0.70 -16.55 -8.42
C ILE A 568 0.58 -17.22 -8.96
N PRO A 569 0.59 -17.70 -10.22
CA PRO A 569 1.79 -18.28 -10.81
C PRO A 569 2.98 -17.32 -10.74
N GLY A 570 4.08 -17.75 -10.11
CA GLY A 570 5.31 -16.96 -10.00
C GLY A 570 5.33 -15.94 -8.84
N ALA A 571 4.31 -15.89 -8.00
CA ALA A 571 4.29 -15.07 -6.78
C ALA A 571 4.10 -15.95 -5.52
N PRO A 572 4.53 -15.48 -4.33
CA PRO A 572 4.20 -16.14 -3.07
C PRO A 572 2.68 -16.26 -2.87
N ALA A 573 2.26 -17.35 -2.23
CA ALA A 573 0.87 -17.53 -1.87
C ALA A 573 0.45 -16.49 -0.84
N PHE A 574 -0.76 -15.99 -0.98
CA PHE A 574 -1.28 -14.90 -0.17
C PHE A 574 -2.52 -15.37 0.60
N SER A 575 -2.56 -15.08 1.89
CA SER A 575 -3.60 -15.57 2.79
C SER A 575 -4.35 -14.44 3.47
N ILE A 576 -5.67 -14.60 3.56
CA ILE A 576 -6.57 -13.74 4.34
C ILE A 576 -7.52 -14.65 5.10
N GLY A 577 -7.86 -14.28 6.33
CA GLY A 577 -8.95 -14.94 7.03
C GLY A 577 -8.94 -14.64 8.51
N TYR A 578 -9.79 -15.35 9.25
CA TYR A 578 -9.86 -15.25 10.69
C TYR A 578 -10.14 -16.60 11.37
N THR A 579 -9.76 -16.68 12.63
CA THR A 579 -10.40 -17.56 13.62
C THR A 579 -11.19 -16.71 14.59
N GLN A 580 -12.46 -17.05 14.81
CA GLN A 580 -13.32 -16.41 15.80
C GLN A 580 -13.81 -17.45 16.80
N GLY A 581 -13.49 -17.26 18.07
CA GLY A 581 -14.02 -18.11 19.14
C GLY A 581 -15.47 -17.79 19.49
N ALA A 582 -16.10 -18.65 20.29
CA ALA A 582 -17.47 -18.43 20.79
C ALA A 582 -17.62 -17.16 21.67
N ASP A 583 -16.51 -16.57 22.12
CA ASP A 583 -16.47 -15.28 22.81
C ASP A 583 -16.60 -14.07 21.86
N GLY A 584 -16.63 -14.33 20.55
CA GLY A 584 -16.67 -13.32 19.51
C GLY A 584 -15.30 -12.72 19.18
N ARG A 585 -14.21 -13.17 19.81
CA ARG A 585 -12.89 -12.58 19.58
C ARG A 585 -12.31 -13.03 18.24
N VAL A 586 -12.09 -12.07 17.34
CA VAL A 586 -11.49 -12.29 16.02
C VAL A 586 -9.96 -12.28 16.13
N THR A 587 -9.31 -13.29 15.55
CA THR A 587 -7.86 -13.36 15.36
C THR A 587 -7.60 -13.50 13.87
N GLU A 588 -6.91 -12.55 13.25
CA GLU A 588 -6.56 -12.61 11.83
C GLU A 588 -5.55 -13.71 11.54
N LEU A 589 -5.74 -14.39 10.41
CA LEU A 589 -4.83 -15.40 9.91
C LEU A 589 -3.63 -14.74 9.23
N GLN A 590 -2.45 -15.27 9.52
CA GLN A 590 -1.19 -14.99 8.83
C GLN A 590 -0.94 -15.95 7.68
N ALA A 591 -1.42 -17.19 7.79
CA ALA A 591 -1.25 -18.21 6.77
C ALA A 591 -2.47 -19.16 6.72
N VAL A 592 -2.85 -19.50 5.49
CA VAL A 592 -3.82 -20.55 5.17
C VAL A 592 -3.13 -21.49 4.21
N ASP A 593 -2.84 -22.71 4.67
CA ASP A 593 -2.29 -23.77 3.84
C ASP A 593 -3.39 -24.77 3.50
N SER A 594 -3.34 -25.37 2.31
CA SER A 594 -4.22 -26.48 2.00
C SER A 594 -3.55 -27.57 1.19
N ARG A 595 -4.08 -28.78 1.33
CA ARG A 595 -3.79 -29.93 0.48
C ARG A 595 -5.11 -30.49 0.02
N GLU A 596 -5.26 -30.70 -1.27
CA GLU A 596 -6.51 -31.17 -1.84
C GLU A 596 -6.24 -32.10 -3.01
N SER A 597 -7.18 -33.02 -3.23
CA SER A 597 -7.16 -33.91 -4.38
C SER A 597 -8.47 -33.77 -5.17
N PHE A 598 -8.37 -33.95 -6.48
CA PHE A 598 -9.51 -33.84 -7.40
C PHE A 598 -9.65 -35.13 -8.20
N ALA A 599 -10.90 -35.51 -8.47
CA ALA A 599 -11.21 -36.53 -9.45
C ALA A 599 -10.97 -36.00 -10.88
N ASP A 600 -10.88 -36.92 -11.85
CA ASP A 600 -10.68 -36.61 -13.26
C ASP A 600 -11.80 -35.72 -13.85
N ASN A 601 -12.98 -35.72 -13.23
CA ASN A 601 -14.11 -34.88 -13.59
C ASN A 601 -14.04 -33.44 -13.02
N GLY A 602 -12.98 -33.11 -12.29
CA GLY A 602 -12.73 -31.77 -11.75
C GLY A 602 -13.35 -31.50 -10.38
N LEU A 603 -14.06 -32.46 -9.77
CA LEU A 603 -14.63 -32.33 -8.43
C LEU A 603 -13.61 -32.70 -7.34
N PRO A 604 -13.59 -31.99 -6.20
CA PRO A 604 -12.73 -32.29 -5.07
C PRO A 604 -13.14 -33.63 -4.43
N LEU A 605 -12.17 -34.44 -4.05
CA LEU A 605 -12.36 -35.71 -3.35
C LEU A 605 -12.13 -35.55 -1.84
N ASP A 606 -11.03 -34.91 -1.49
CA ASP A 606 -10.62 -34.64 -0.12
C ASP A 606 -9.83 -33.33 -0.06
N ALA A 607 -9.86 -32.71 1.12
CA ALA A 607 -9.02 -31.57 1.42
C ALA A 607 -8.60 -31.54 2.90
N THR A 608 -7.47 -30.91 3.15
CA THR A 608 -7.01 -30.51 4.47
C THR A 608 -6.69 -29.03 4.42
N VAL A 609 -7.22 -28.24 5.34
CA VAL A 609 -6.95 -26.80 5.46
C VAL A 609 -6.29 -26.53 6.82
N THR A 610 -5.18 -25.81 6.83
CA THR A 610 -4.47 -25.40 8.04
C THR A 610 -4.48 -23.88 8.17
N LEU A 611 -4.92 -23.39 9.33
CA LEU A 611 -5.18 -21.97 9.60
C LEU A 611 -4.27 -21.51 10.75
N ASN A 612 -3.42 -20.51 10.48
CA ASN A 612 -2.46 -19.95 11.44
C ASN A 612 -2.52 -18.42 11.48
N PRO A 613 -2.38 -17.77 12.66
CA PRO A 613 -2.41 -18.36 14.00
C PRO A 613 -3.78 -18.98 14.33
N GLY A 614 -3.79 -19.94 15.25
CA GLY A 614 -4.98 -20.73 15.60
C GLY A 614 -4.70 -22.23 15.68
N GLU A 615 -3.63 -22.68 15.01
CA GLU A 615 -3.16 -24.07 14.98
C GLU A 615 -4.27 -25.07 14.61
N VAL A 616 -5.25 -24.64 13.80
CA VAL A 616 -6.36 -25.48 13.38
C VAL A 616 -6.01 -26.13 12.06
N THR A 617 -5.87 -27.45 12.06
CA THR A 617 -5.84 -28.27 10.85
C THR A 617 -7.16 -29.01 10.73
N ALA A 618 -7.99 -28.66 9.74
CA ALA A 618 -9.29 -29.27 9.47
C ALA A 618 -9.18 -30.28 8.31
N THR A 619 -9.60 -31.52 8.55
CA THR A 619 -9.80 -32.55 7.53
C THR A 619 -11.23 -32.47 7.01
N VAL A 620 -11.39 -32.48 5.69
CA VAL A 620 -12.66 -32.24 5.01
C VAL A 620 -13.23 -33.56 4.48
N ASP A 621 -14.45 -33.89 4.90
CA ASP A 621 -15.24 -35.02 4.38
C ASP A 621 -16.43 -34.47 3.58
N VAL A 622 -16.32 -34.54 2.25
CA VAL A 622 -17.26 -33.94 1.31
C VAL A 622 -18.64 -34.61 1.39
N ARG A 623 -19.70 -33.81 1.52
CA ARG A 623 -21.08 -34.29 1.62
C ARG A 623 -21.95 -33.92 0.43
N GLY A 624 -21.71 -32.77 -0.19
CA GLY A 624 -22.43 -32.34 -1.39
C GLY A 624 -21.55 -31.48 -2.29
N GLN A 625 -21.85 -31.51 -3.59
CA GLN A 625 -21.06 -30.87 -4.63
C GLN A 625 -21.96 -29.92 -5.43
N ALA A 626 -21.63 -28.63 -5.45
CA ALA A 626 -22.39 -27.60 -6.14
C ALA A 626 -21.44 -26.69 -6.92
N PRO A 627 -20.76 -27.22 -7.96
CA PRO A 627 -19.76 -26.48 -8.71
C PRO A 627 -20.39 -25.52 -9.73
N VAL A 628 -19.66 -24.49 -10.14
CA VAL A 628 -20.04 -23.64 -11.30
C VAL A 628 -18.86 -23.45 -12.26
N ARG A 629 -19.17 -23.06 -13.50
CA ARG A 629 -18.18 -22.80 -14.55
C ARG A 629 -18.35 -21.38 -15.07
N LEU A 630 -17.31 -20.56 -14.94
CA LEU A 630 -17.31 -19.20 -15.46
C LEU A 630 -16.55 -19.12 -16.78
N VAL A 631 -17.14 -18.44 -17.77
CA VAL A 631 -16.54 -18.21 -19.09
C VAL A 631 -16.45 -16.71 -19.33
N ALA A 632 -15.23 -16.22 -19.56
CA ALA A 632 -14.99 -14.83 -19.92
C ALA A 632 -15.50 -14.52 -21.33
N ALA A 633 -15.72 -13.24 -21.63
CA ALA A 633 -16.08 -12.79 -22.97
C ALA A 633 -15.03 -13.17 -24.04
N ASP A 634 -13.76 -13.30 -23.63
CA ASP A 634 -12.64 -13.72 -24.48
C ASP A 634 -12.49 -15.25 -24.59
N GLY A 635 -13.32 -16.03 -23.89
CA GLY A 635 -13.33 -17.49 -23.91
C GLY A 635 -12.49 -18.18 -22.84
N ARG A 636 -11.75 -17.45 -21.98
CA ARG A 636 -11.09 -18.06 -20.81
C ARG A 636 -12.11 -18.74 -19.92
N VAL A 637 -11.73 -19.89 -19.35
CA VAL A 637 -12.60 -20.71 -18.50
C VAL A 637 -11.98 -20.85 -17.12
N SER A 638 -12.79 -20.59 -16.10
CA SER A 638 -12.45 -20.98 -14.74
C SER A 638 -13.51 -21.90 -14.15
N HIS A 639 -13.05 -22.94 -13.47
CA HIS A 639 -13.90 -23.86 -12.73
C HIS A 639 -13.94 -23.45 -11.27
N PHE A 640 -15.14 -23.44 -10.71
CA PHE A 640 -15.43 -23.18 -9.32
C PHE A 640 -16.00 -24.43 -8.66
N PRO A 641 -15.22 -25.51 -8.42
CA PRO A 641 -15.68 -26.60 -7.59
C PRO A 641 -15.99 -26.06 -6.20
N ARG A 642 -17.17 -26.42 -5.69
CA ARG A 642 -17.63 -25.96 -4.39
C ARG A 642 -18.38 -27.07 -3.69
N VAL A 643 -18.06 -27.27 -2.42
CA VAL A 643 -18.60 -28.35 -1.60
C VAL A 643 -19.01 -27.86 -0.25
N TRP A 644 -20.05 -28.48 0.29
CA TRP A 644 -20.22 -28.51 1.73
C TRP A 644 -19.71 -29.83 2.27
N ALA A 645 -19.12 -29.76 3.45
CA ALA A 645 -18.42 -30.87 4.06
C ALA A 645 -18.60 -30.86 5.57
N THR A 646 -18.56 -32.05 6.15
CA THR A 646 -18.30 -32.20 7.59
C THR A 646 -16.80 -32.12 7.81
N ILE A 647 -16.36 -31.49 8.88
CA ILE A 647 -14.95 -31.31 9.18
C ILE A 647 -14.60 -31.92 10.54
N THR A 648 -13.39 -32.47 10.63
CA THR A 648 -12.78 -32.88 11.89
C THR A 648 -11.41 -32.23 12.01
N THR A 649 -11.17 -31.52 13.10
CA THR A 649 -9.89 -30.85 13.37
C THR A 649 -8.89 -31.81 14.01
N ALA A 650 -7.60 -31.53 13.87
CA ALA A 650 -6.53 -32.33 14.46
C ALA A 650 -6.60 -32.43 16.00
N ASP A 651 -7.22 -31.45 16.66
CA ASP A 651 -7.49 -31.45 18.11
C ASP A 651 -8.82 -32.14 18.50
N GLY A 652 -9.54 -32.72 17.54
CA GLY A 652 -10.71 -33.57 17.78
C GLY A 652 -12.06 -32.85 17.80
N ARG A 653 -12.12 -31.56 17.45
CA ARG A 653 -13.39 -30.83 17.27
C ARG A 653 -14.02 -31.21 15.93
N ASN A 654 -15.34 -31.07 15.86
CA ASN A 654 -16.11 -31.34 14.65
C ASN A 654 -16.89 -30.09 14.25
N GLY A 655 -17.33 -30.08 12.99
CA GLY A 655 -18.12 -28.99 12.46
C GLY A 655 -18.58 -29.26 11.03
N VAL A 656 -19.05 -28.20 10.39
CA VAL A 656 -19.52 -28.19 9.01
C VAL A 656 -19.11 -26.89 8.34
N GLY A 657 -19.01 -26.89 7.02
CA GLY A 657 -18.76 -25.65 6.29
C GLY A 657 -18.69 -25.84 4.80
N TRP A 658 -18.41 -24.75 4.12
CA TRP A 658 -18.23 -24.69 2.68
C TRP A 658 -16.76 -24.47 2.32
N LEU A 659 -16.35 -25.13 1.24
CA LEU A 659 -15.07 -24.89 0.60
C LEU A 659 -15.31 -24.65 -0.89
N GLU A 660 -14.54 -23.72 -1.44
CA GLU A 660 -14.51 -23.40 -2.86
C GLU A 660 -13.08 -23.39 -3.36
N TRP A 661 -12.90 -23.80 -4.61
CA TRP A 661 -11.66 -23.57 -5.35
C TRP A 661 -11.96 -22.76 -6.61
N ASN A 662 -11.12 -21.79 -6.95
CA ASN A 662 -11.05 -21.27 -8.31
C ASN A 662 -9.87 -21.91 -9.04
N ARG A 663 -10.16 -22.49 -10.20
CA ARG A 663 -9.18 -23.25 -10.99
C ARG A 663 -9.21 -22.79 -12.43
N ASN A 664 -8.19 -22.04 -12.80
CA ASN A 664 -8.03 -21.57 -14.17
C ASN A 664 -7.51 -22.69 -15.05
N LEU A 665 -8.30 -23.02 -16.07
CA LEU A 665 -7.85 -23.93 -17.11
C LEU A 665 -7.17 -23.06 -18.15
N GLY A 666 -5.83 -22.99 -18.11
CA GLY A 666 -5.05 -22.23 -19.09
C GLY A 666 -5.42 -22.59 -20.54
N GLU A 667 -5.05 -21.74 -21.50
CA GLU A 667 -5.15 -22.09 -22.93
C GLU A 667 -4.50 -23.47 -23.11
N ARG A 668 -5.31 -24.50 -23.37
CA ARG A 668 -4.77 -25.74 -23.91
C ARG A 668 -4.22 -25.34 -25.27
N THR A 669 -2.91 -25.11 -25.34
CA THR A 669 -2.17 -24.98 -26.59
C THR A 669 -2.46 -26.24 -27.40
N GLY A 670 -3.40 -26.13 -28.33
CA GLY A 670 -3.68 -27.08 -29.38
C GLY A 670 -3.07 -26.61 -30.68
#